data_AF-A0A920RK07-F1
#
_entry.id   AF-A0A920RK07-F1
#
_cell.length_a   1.000
_cell.length_b   1.000
_cell.length_c   1.000
_cell.angle_alpha   90.00
_cell.angle_beta   90.00
_cell.angle_gamma   90.00
#
_symmetry.space_group_name_H-M   'P 1'
#
loop_
_entity.id
_entity.type
_entity.pdbx_description
1 polymer ?
#
loop_
_entity_poly.entity_id
_entity_poly.type
_entity_poly.pdbx_seq_one_letter_code
_entity_poly.pdbx_strand_id
1 'polypeptide(L)'
;MAGDAIHVSLVSANSSADATAVLQSSTISGNVIGDDSDPLLPLVNEGSGIVVRATEETTVQDLFISENTITGNLGDGILFSRSDNAVVAVVNPVTGQIHGVTINGNTITGHAGNGIAVAASGGNATQVGVELRDNVVTLALQNGIDLLTVGDADLAVDLNRNLVDENFGHGVQLREQFNAFDTEARQIGGTWSQNTIINNVGSGVSADARMAGLVIGIDGTDPSTGASLGNTITDNGADGIEINGFGDVVVANNSITGNGVLALGAGGGAGIDINWAPPAQAFTFIGKQFTLRGNTIQDNAGDGIEFQQAGALAGSQRLELVAESNDIRFNDLRGVDILNQDSGESFIRFGNGTSDGQNQIDNNGLEGFYVVNTASAVQNQIDTADVDLDATGAIDALPNMVLVLDENSVENNNQTGNFIAGGLVLRVGTSNSSDQFTGADADGINELDGNGVGTSETLDLLGNVIGNGRVNAQVTGNTLNTNNGHDVYIESFTSTVDPADTEDVWDDTDFDLTVFEGDPLARLNMVFSGNNGGSLQVTNGESDRSANPGFSDVVGAFYNNDEEVFKSRIDTETPPGPFTAGDRRRNAQRIAARDTLPPGTSPDLGFFEYPGMGVSTFRIETGYDTVDSLGAAPFAAGRGFLVDLAVVPPVTNADGIPFTLPVEFGELPFGWNETTSGTFDFSFPTLTP
;
A
#
# COMPACT_ATOMS: atom_id res chain seq x y z
N MET A 1 -41.77 20.42 10.04
CA MET A 1 -42.82 19.47 9.63
C MET A 1 -42.35 18.07 10.04
N ALA A 2 -43.27 17.19 10.46
CA ALA A 2 -42.92 15.78 10.66
C ALA A 2 -42.80 15.10 9.29
N GLY A 3 -41.64 14.48 9.00
CA GLY A 3 -41.35 13.80 7.73
C GLY A 3 -40.56 14.62 6.69
N ASP A 4 -40.45 14.06 5.48
CA ASP A 4 -39.71 14.63 4.35
C ASP A 4 -40.47 15.79 3.68
N ALA A 5 -39.76 16.74 3.05
CA ALA A 5 -40.44 17.86 2.37
C ALA A 5 -41.03 17.46 1.01
N ILE A 6 -40.27 16.75 0.17
CA ILE A 6 -40.74 16.13 -1.07
C ILE A 6 -40.39 14.65 -1.03
N HIS A 7 -41.39 13.77 -1.09
CA HIS A 7 -41.21 12.32 -1.10
C HIS A 7 -41.88 11.72 -2.33
N VAL A 8 -41.09 11.11 -3.21
CA VAL A 8 -41.54 10.30 -4.35
C VAL A 8 -41.18 8.85 -4.09
N SER A 9 -42.18 7.97 -4.09
CA SER A 9 -41.98 6.55 -3.78
C SER A 9 -42.66 5.67 -4.83
N LEU A 10 -41.87 4.84 -5.49
CA LEU A 10 -42.33 3.74 -6.34
C LEU A 10 -42.15 2.46 -5.52
N VAL A 11 -43.18 2.11 -4.76
CA VAL A 11 -43.12 1.03 -3.77
C VAL A 11 -44.28 0.05 -3.89
N SER A 12 -44.07 -1.13 -3.29
CA SER A 12 -44.96 -2.29 -3.14
C SER A 12 -46.43 -2.10 -3.50
N ALA A 13 -46.93 -2.98 -4.36
CA ALA A 13 -48.36 -3.21 -4.43
C ALA A 13 -48.80 -3.91 -3.13
N ASN A 14 -49.97 -3.58 -2.59
CA ASN A 14 -50.60 -4.35 -1.50
C ASN A 14 -51.08 -5.75 -1.98
N SER A 15 -50.28 -6.42 -2.81
CA SER A 15 -50.58 -7.65 -3.51
C SER A 15 -49.35 -8.56 -3.49
N SER A 16 -49.52 -9.85 -3.75
CA SER A 16 -48.41 -10.81 -3.86
C SER A 16 -47.62 -10.70 -5.17
N ALA A 17 -47.90 -9.70 -6.00
CA ALA A 17 -47.20 -9.42 -7.25
C ALA A 17 -46.38 -8.14 -7.09
N ASP A 18 -45.20 -8.13 -7.70
CA ASP A 18 -44.27 -7.01 -7.71
C ASP A 18 -44.95 -5.76 -8.29
N ALA A 19 -44.68 -4.61 -7.67
CA ALA A 19 -45.10 -3.32 -8.16
C ALA A 19 -44.42 -3.03 -9.48
N THR A 20 -45.22 -2.72 -10.50
CA THR A 20 -44.74 -2.22 -11.78
C THR A 20 -45.20 -0.77 -11.94
N ALA A 21 -44.24 0.15 -11.93
CA ALA A 21 -44.49 1.59 -12.10
C ALA A 21 -43.31 2.22 -12.83
N VAL A 22 -43.57 3.23 -13.64
CA VAL A 22 -42.52 3.98 -14.34
C VAL A 22 -42.64 5.46 -13.98
N LEU A 23 -41.59 6.02 -13.38
CA LEU A 23 -41.41 7.46 -13.22
C LEU A 23 -40.64 7.97 -14.44
N GLN A 24 -41.35 8.60 -15.37
CA GLN A 24 -40.80 8.98 -16.67
C GLN A 24 -40.55 10.49 -16.74
N SER A 25 -39.33 10.87 -17.13
CA SER A 25 -38.94 12.25 -17.48
C SER A 25 -39.41 13.29 -16.45
N SER A 26 -39.21 12.97 -15.18
CA SER A 26 -39.73 13.76 -14.06
C SER A 26 -38.71 14.80 -13.59
N THR A 27 -39.19 15.99 -13.21
CA THR A 27 -38.35 17.09 -12.77
C THR A 27 -38.81 17.63 -11.42
N ILE A 28 -37.88 17.77 -10.47
CA ILE A 28 -38.07 18.46 -9.19
C ILE A 28 -37.12 19.66 -9.20
N SER A 29 -37.64 20.87 -9.42
CA SER A 29 -36.78 22.03 -9.65
C SER A 29 -37.30 23.33 -9.08
N GLY A 30 -36.36 24.21 -8.69
CA GLY A 30 -36.64 25.59 -8.25
C GLY A 30 -37.33 25.68 -6.90
N ASN A 31 -37.27 24.63 -6.07
CA ASN A 31 -37.92 24.62 -4.76
C ASN A 31 -37.02 25.28 -3.71
N VAL A 32 -37.64 25.95 -2.73
CA VAL A 32 -37.01 26.40 -1.50
C VAL A 32 -37.57 25.56 -0.36
N ILE A 33 -36.72 24.73 0.25
CA ILE A 33 -37.05 23.76 1.28
C ILE A 33 -36.25 24.11 2.55
N GLY A 34 -36.94 24.31 3.66
CA GLY A 34 -36.32 24.79 4.91
C GLY A 34 -36.42 26.31 5.08
N ASP A 35 -35.64 26.85 6.01
CA ASP A 35 -35.54 28.29 6.31
C ASP A 35 -34.04 28.65 6.46
N ASP A 36 -33.53 29.43 5.51
CA ASP A 36 -32.15 29.92 5.45
C ASP A 36 -31.97 31.26 6.19
N SER A 37 -33.06 31.86 6.67
CA SER A 37 -33.09 33.23 7.18
C SER A 37 -32.96 33.35 8.70
N ASP A 38 -33.04 32.23 9.43
CA ASP A 38 -32.88 32.18 10.89
C ASP A 38 -32.03 30.97 11.34
N PRO A 39 -30.70 31.13 11.51
CA PRO A 39 -29.81 30.07 11.97
C PRO A 39 -30.05 29.63 13.44
N LEU A 40 -31.02 30.24 14.14
CA LEU A 40 -31.42 29.88 15.50
C LEU A 40 -32.73 29.09 15.56
N LEU A 41 -33.40 28.84 14.42
CA LEU A 41 -34.54 27.92 14.39
C LEU A 41 -34.05 26.47 14.38
N PRO A 42 -34.63 25.59 15.21
CA PRO A 42 -34.34 24.17 15.16
C PRO A 42 -34.69 23.63 13.76
N LEU A 43 -33.83 22.75 13.25
CA LEU A 43 -33.97 22.00 11.99
C LEU A 43 -35.45 21.77 11.64
N VAL A 44 -35.87 22.33 10.49
CA VAL A 44 -37.28 22.63 10.18
C VAL A 44 -38.04 21.38 9.76
N ASN A 45 -37.37 20.38 9.17
CA ASN A 45 -37.97 19.10 8.78
C ASN A 45 -37.39 17.95 9.62
N GLU A 46 -38.28 17.09 10.14
CA GLU A 46 -37.88 15.88 10.88
C GLU A 46 -37.27 14.80 9.97
N GLY A 47 -37.61 14.82 8.68
CA GLY A 47 -37.04 13.93 7.66
C GLY A 47 -36.03 14.64 6.75
N SER A 48 -35.92 14.14 5.51
CA SER A 48 -35.02 14.67 4.48
C SER A 48 -35.68 15.78 3.65
N GLY A 49 -34.87 16.52 2.88
CA GLY A 49 -35.39 17.54 1.97
C GLY A 49 -36.16 16.91 0.80
N ILE A 50 -35.43 16.21 -0.08
CA ILE A 50 -36.02 15.49 -1.22
C ILE A 50 -35.68 14.00 -1.09
N VAL A 51 -36.68 13.15 -1.21
CA VAL A 51 -36.54 11.70 -1.19
C VAL A 51 -37.15 11.10 -2.45
N VAL A 52 -36.38 10.27 -3.15
CA VAL A 52 -36.86 9.43 -4.24
C VAL A 52 -36.48 7.98 -3.97
N ARG A 53 -37.50 7.11 -3.85
CA ARG A 53 -37.31 5.66 -3.62
C ARG A 53 -37.93 4.84 -4.73
N ALA A 54 -37.18 3.90 -5.28
CA ALA A 54 -37.67 2.92 -6.25
C ALA A 54 -37.36 1.50 -5.75
N THR A 55 -38.39 0.65 -5.67
CA THR A 55 -38.30 -0.73 -5.18
C THR A 55 -39.00 -1.70 -6.14
N GLU A 56 -38.78 -3.01 -6.00
CA GLU A 56 -39.45 -4.08 -6.79
C GLU A 56 -39.30 -3.88 -8.31
N GLU A 57 -40.20 -4.38 -9.16
CA GLU A 57 -40.14 -4.24 -10.63
C GLU A 57 -40.54 -2.83 -11.14
N THR A 58 -40.12 -1.77 -10.46
CA THR A 58 -40.38 -0.37 -10.86
C THR A 58 -39.22 0.21 -11.68
N THR A 59 -39.45 1.33 -12.35
CA THR A 59 -38.45 1.98 -13.21
C THR A 59 -38.44 3.50 -13.01
N VAL A 60 -37.24 4.06 -12.86
CA VAL A 60 -36.98 5.51 -12.93
C VAL A 60 -36.29 5.79 -14.27
N GLN A 61 -36.87 6.71 -15.06
CA GLN A 61 -36.34 7.10 -16.36
C GLN A 61 -36.13 8.60 -16.40
N ASP A 62 -34.89 9.02 -16.67
CA ASP A 62 -34.53 10.41 -16.91
C ASP A 62 -35.00 11.38 -15.80
N LEU A 63 -34.78 11.04 -14.53
CA LEU A 63 -35.14 11.89 -13.38
C LEU A 63 -34.16 13.06 -13.24
N PHE A 64 -34.69 14.28 -13.06
CA PHE A 64 -33.90 15.50 -12.93
C PHE A 64 -34.25 16.27 -11.65
N ILE A 65 -33.33 16.39 -10.70
CA ILE A 65 -33.49 17.17 -9.46
C ILE A 65 -32.56 18.37 -9.54
N SER A 66 -33.09 19.58 -9.70
CA SER A 66 -32.23 20.71 -10.07
C SER A 66 -32.61 22.08 -9.51
N GLU A 67 -31.61 22.91 -9.25
CA GLU A 67 -31.81 24.32 -8.85
C GLU A 67 -32.70 24.46 -7.61
N ASN A 68 -32.67 23.48 -6.69
CA ASN A 68 -33.36 23.58 -5.40
C ASN A 68 -32.43 24.19 -4.35
N THR A 69 -32.99 24.98 -3.44
CA THR A 69 -32.33 25.42 -2.20
C THR A 69 -32.92 24.64 -1.05
N ILE A 70 -32.09 23.86 -0.35
CA ILE A 70 -32.51 22.92 0.68
C ILE A 70 -31.69 23.23 1.94
N THR A 71 -32.37 23.51 3.05
CA THR A 71 -31.70 23.90 4.31
C THR A 71 -32.33 23.21 5.53
N GLY A 72 -31.52 22.95 6.57
CA GLY A 72 -32.03 22.70 7.92
C GLY A 72 -32.87 21.43 8.09
N ASN A 73 -32.46 20.29 7.53
CA ASN A 73 -33.18 19.01 7.66
C ASN A 73 -32.56 18.13 8.75
N LEU A 74 -33.37 17.36 9.49
CA LEU A 74 -32.85 16.33 10.41
C LEU A 74 -32.34 15.08 9.69
N GLY A 75 -32.90 14.76 8.52
CA GLY A 75 -32.38 13.75 7.59
C GLY A 75 -31.40 14.34 6.58
N ASP A 76 -31.29 13.68 5.43
CA ASP A 76 -30.43 14.10 4.32
C ASP A 76 -30.99 15.34 3.59
N GLY A 77 -30.14 16.09 2.90
CA GLY A 77 -30.59 17.10 1.95
C GLY A 77 -31.39 16.48 0.80
N ILE A 78 -30.75 15.55 0.08
CA ILE A 78 -31.37 14.74 -0.97
C ILE A 78 -31.03 13.26 -0.75
N LEU A 79 -32.01 12.38 -0.83
CA LEU A 79 -31.85 10.93 -0.81
C LEU A 79 -32.44 10.31 -2.09
N PHE A 80 -31.59 9.63 -2.85
CA PHE A 80 -32.02 8.70 -3.90
C PHE A 80 -31.71 7.27 -3.48
N SER A 81 -32.70 6.38 -3.51
CA SER A 81 -32.47 4.96 -3.21
C SER A 81 -33.17 4.03 -4.20
N ARG A 82 -32.41 3.04 -4.68
CA ARG A 82 -32.88 1.93 -5.50
C ARG A 82 -32.80 0.64 -4.69
N SER A 83 -33.85 -0.18 -4.64
CA SER A 83 -33.78 -1.51 -4.03
C SER A 83 -34.45 -2.61 -4.86
N ASP A 84 -34.07 -3.86 -4.61
CA ASP A 84 -34.63 -5.05 -5.27
C ASP A 84 -34.50 -4.95 -6.81
N ASN A 85 -35.47 -5.43 -7.59
CA ASN A 85 -35.40 -5.47 -9.06
C ASN A 85 -35.65 -4.12 -9.77
N ALA A 86 -35.61 -2.99 -9.05
CA ALA A 86 -35.94 -1.69 -9.64
C ALA A 86 -34.90 -1.29 -10.68
N VAL A 87 -35.31 -0.57 -11.71
CA VAL A 87 -34.42 -0.19 -12.82
C VAL A 87 -34.26 1.32 -12.89
N VAL A 88 -33.03 1.77 -13.07
CA VAL A 88 -32.70 3.16 -13.41
C VAL A 88 -32.22 3.18 -14.86
N ALA A 89 -32.92 3.92 -15.72
CA ALA A 89 -32.68 3.87 -17.16
C ALA A 89 -32.62 5.26 -17.80
N VAL A 90 -31.85 5.34 -18.88
CA VAL A 90 -31.82 6.48 -19.79
C VAL A 90 -32.70 6.14 -20.99
N VAL A 91 -33.71 6.95 -21.28
CA VAL A 91 -34.65 6.68 -22.39
C VAL A 91 -34.77 7.87 -23.33
N ASN A 92 -35.12 9.04 -22.81
CA ASN A 92 -35.18 10.30 -23.55
C ASN A 92 -34.55 11.41 -22.68
N PRO A 93 -33.23 11.34 -22.44
CA PRO A 93 -32.56 12.26 -21.51
C PRO A 93 -32.68 13.70 -22.00
N VAL A 94 -32.76 14.63 -21.05
CA VAL A 94 -32.59 16.06 -21.37
C VAL A 94 -31.16 16.30 -21.87
N THR A 95 -30.93 17.37 -22.62
CA THR A 95 -29.59 17.67 -23.16
C THR A 95 -28.57 17.77 -22.02
N GLY A 96 -27.52 16.95 -22.11
CA GLY A 96 -26.44 16.90 -21.12
C GLY A 96 -26.65 15.89 -19.99
N GLN A 97 -27.81 15.22 -19.89
CA GLN A 97 -28.00 14.09 -18.98
C GLN A 97 -27.41 12.81 -19.59
N ILE A 98 -26.54 12.14 -18.82
CA ILE A 98 -25.86 10.90 -19.24
C ILE A 98 -26.31 9.67 -18.46
N HIS A 99 -26.93 9.87 -17.29
CA HIS A 99 -27.42 8.82 -16.39
C HIS A 99 -28.93 8.90 -16.18
N GLY A 100 -29.54 7.82 -15.66
CA GLY A 100 -31.00 7.77 -15.47
C GLY A 100 -31.52 8.71 -14.37
N VAL A 101 -30.61 9.20 -13.51
CA VAL A 101 -30.87 10.24 -12.51
C VAL A 101 -29.79 11.30 -12.60
N THR A 102 -30.17 12.57 -12.63
CA THR A 102 -29.25 13.71 -12.53
C THR A 102 -29.69 14.65 -11.40
N ILE A 103 -28.77 14.97 -10.51
CA ILE A 103 -28.93 15.97 -9.44
C ILE A 103 -28.00 17.14 -9.78
N ASN A 104 -28.59 18.28 -10.16
CA ASN A 104 -27.86 19.37 -10.80
C ASN A 104 -28.11 20.74 -10.19
N GLY A 105 -27.07 21.48 -9.81
CA GLY A 105 -27.21 22.90 -9.47
C GLY A 105 -27.99 23.17 -8.19
N ASN A 106 -28.08 22.21 -7.26
CA ASN A 106 -28.79 22.38 -6.00
C ASN A 106 -27.86 23.03 -4.96
N THR A 107 -28.42 23.87 -4.08
CA THR A 107 -27.75 24.37 -2.86
C THR A 107 -28.32 23.65 -1.65
N ILE A 108 -27.49 22.95 -0.91
CA ILE A 108 -27.86 22.01 0.16
C ILE A 108 -27.00 22.38 1.38
N THR A 109 -27.60 22.87 2.46
CA THR A 109 -26.83 23.37 3.60
C THR A 109 -27.45 23.12 4.98
N GLY A 110 -26.61 22.83 5.98
CA GLY A 110 -27.00 22.83 7.39
C GLY A 110 -27.94 21.67 7.76
N HIS A 111 -27.66 20.45 7.30
CA HIS A 111 -28.47 19.25 7.58
C HIS A 111 -27.83 18.38 8.66
N ALA A 112 -28.63 17.65 9.44
CA ALA A 112 -28.10 16.70 10.42
C ALA A 112 -27.75 15.33 9.79
N GLY A 113 -28.34 14.99 8.65
CA GLY A 113 -27.94 13.87 7.80
C GLY A 113 -26.79 14.22 6.87
N ASN A 114 -26.69 13.49 5.76
CA ASN A 114 -25.76 13.81 4.68
C ASN A 114 -26.31 14.95 3.81
N GLY A 115 -25.46 15.62 3.05
CA GLY A 115 -25.92 16.54 2.02
C GLY A 115 -26.71 15.82 0.92
N ILE A 116 -26.05 14.88 0.24
CA ILE A 116 -26.65 14.01 -0.78
C ILE A 116 -26.34 12.55 -0.44
N ALA A 117 -27.36 11.70 -0.39
CA ALA A 117 -27.22 10.26 -0.22
C ALA A 117 -27.73 9.52 -1.45
N VAL A 118 -26.92 8.60 -1.98
CA VAL A 118 -27.26 7.72 -3.10
C VAL A 118 -27.05 6.27 -2.66
N ALA A 119 -28.13 5.49 -2.63
CA ALA A 119 -28.09 4.10 -2.19
C ALA A 119 -28.63 3.12 -3.25
N ALA A 120 -27.99 1.97 -3.39
CA ALA A 120 -28.51 0.84 -4.14
C ALA A 120 -28.43 -0.45 -3.31
N SER A 121 -29.48 -1.27 -3.31
CA SER A 121 -29.50 -2.52 -2.53
C SER A 121 -30.21 -3.69 -3.21
N GLY A 122 -29.55 -4.84 -3.30
CA GLY A 122 -30.11 -6.08 -3.86
C GLY A 122 -30.55 -5.98 -5.32
N GLY A 123 -31.15 -7.06 -5.84
CA GLY A 123 -31.67 -7.13 -7.20
C GLY A 123 -30.79 -7.94 -8.16
N ASN A 124 -30.97 -7.71 -9.45
CA ASN A 124 -30.34 -8.47 -10.54
C ASN A 124 -28.91 -7.99 -10.92
N ALA A 125 -28.17 -7.37 -9.99
CA ALA A 125 -26.85 -6.76 -10.24
C ALA A 125 -26.83 -5.79 -11.44
N THR A 126 -27.93 -5.07 -11.70
CA THR A 126 -27.92 -3.99 -12.71
C THR A 126 -27.28 -2.73 -12.13
N GLN A 127 -26.35 -2.16 -12.89
CA GLN A 127 -25.70 -0.90 -12.55
C GLN A 127 -26.72 0.24 -12.46
N VAL A 128 -26.69 0.97 -11.35
CA VAL A 128 -27.47 2.17 -11.09
C VAL A 128 -26.61 3.40 -11.38
N GLY A 129 -26.89 4.05 -12.50
CA GLY A 129 -26.21 5.27 -12.93
C GLY A 129 -26.84 6.54 -12.34
N VAL A 130 -26.03 7.37 -11.68
CA VAL A 130 -26.42 8.68 -11.13
C VAL A 130 -25.37 9.75 -11.47
N GLU A 131 -25.82 10.93 -11.87
CA GLU A 131 -24.96 12.09 -12.13
C GLU A 131 -25.20 13.17 -11.06
N LEU A 132 -24.16 13.58 -10.34
CA LEU A 132 -24.20 14.75 -9.47
C LEU A 132 -23.32 15.85 -10.09
N ARG A 133 -23.90 17.00 -10.43
CA ARG A 133 -23.12 18.11 -10.97
C ARG A 133 -23.55 19.48 -10.50
N ASP A 134 -22.61 20.40 -10.45
CA ASP A 134 -22.87 21.81 -10.09
C ASP A 134 -23.56 22.02 -8.72
N ASN A 135 -23.58 21.01 -7.84
CA ASN A 135 -24.22 21.14 -6.54
C ASN A 135 -23.29 21.83 -5.55
N VAL A 136 -23.87 22.60 -4.63
CA VAL A 136 -23.20 23.17 -3.47
C VAL A 136 -23.72 22.46 -2.23
N VAL A 137 -22.85 21.74 -1.54
CA VAL A 137 -23.16 20.95 -0.35
C VAL A 137 -22.30 21.42 0.80
N THR A 138 -22.94 21.96 1.84
CA THR A 138 -22.21 22.56 2.97
C THR A 138 -22.80 22.24 4.32
N LEU A 139 -21.97 22.26 5.38
CA LEU A 139 -22.43 22.24 6.76
C LEU A 139 -23.34 21.04 7.12
N ALA A 140 -23.15 19.89 6.48
CA ALA A 140 -23.78 18.65 6.93
C ALA A 140 -23.13 18.19 8.24
N LEU A 141 -23.91 17.67 9.18
CA LEU A 141 -23.39 17.09 10.43
C LEU A 141 -22.88 15.65 10.22
N GLN A 142 -23.11 15.07 9.05
CA GLN A 142 -22.47 13.84 8.57
C GLN A 142 -21.63 14.19 7.31
N ASN A 143 -21.65 13.34 6.29
CA ASN A 143 -20.86 13.55 5.08
C ASN A 143 -21.51 14.56 4.14
N GLY A 144 -20.71 15.17 3.27
CA GLY A 144 -21.23 15.96 2.16
C GLY A 144 -22.04 15.07 1.20
N ILE A 145 -21.38 14.06 0.65
CA ILE A 145 -21.98 13.07 -0.26
C ILE A 145 -21.73 11.67 0.28
N ASP A 146 -22.76 10.83 0.35
CA ASP A 146 -22.70 9.44 0.81
C ASP A 146 -23.20 8.49 -0.29
N LEU A 147 -22.36 7.52 -0.67
CA LEU A 147 -22.66 6.51 -1.68
C LEU A 147 -22.65 5.13 -1.02
N LEU A 148 -23.77 4.42 -1.09
CA LEU A 148 -23.94 3.14 -0.39
C LEU A 148 -24.42 2.03 -1.34
N THR A 149 -23.64 0.96 -1.45
CA THR A 149 -24.12 -0.30 -2.05
C THR A 149 -24.35 -1.39 -1.00
N VAL A 150 -25.41 -2.20 -1.18
CA VAL A 150 -25.79 -3.28 -0.25
C VAL A 150 -26.21 -4.55 -1.01
N GLY A 151 -25.58 -5.70 -0.74
CA GLY A 151 -25.91 -6.96 -1.43
C GLY A 151 -25.67 -6.87 -2.95
N ASP A 152 -26.49 -7.52 -3.78
CA ASP A 152 -26.29 -7.59 -5.25
C ASP A 152 -26.67 -6.30 -6.01
N ALA A 153 -25.90 -5.22 -5.84
CA ALA A 153 -26.12 -3.95 -6.52
C ALA A 153 -24.81 -3.22 -6.89
N ASP A 154 -24.77 -2.64 -8.09
CA ASP A 154 -23.64 -1.83 -8.55
C ASP A 154 -24.06 -0.36 -8.72
N LEU A 155 -23.22 0.57 -8.27
CA LEU A 155 -23.39 2.00 -8.41
C LEU A 155 -22.34 2.58 -9.36
N ALA A 156 -22.78 3.41 -10.31
CA ALA A 156 -21.92 4.28 -11.09
C ALA A 156 -22.34 5.72 -10.85
N VAL A 157 -21.53 6.47 -10.10
CA VAL A 157 -21.86 7.84 -9.70
C VAL A 157 -20.81 8.80 -10.22
N ASP A 158 -21.21 9.62 -11.20
CA ASP A 158 -20.35 10.67 -11.75
C ASP A 158 -20.49 11.96 -10.94
N LEU A 159 -19.37 12.56 -10.57
CA LEU A 159 -19.31 13.84 -9.85
C LEU A 159 -18.64 14.89 -10.72
N ASN A 160 -19.33 15.98 -11.06
CA ASN A 160 -18.76 17.02 -11.92
C ASN A 160 -19.03 18.43 -11.38
N ARG A 161 -17.99 19.20 -11.07
CA ARG A 161 -18.10 20.60 -10.62
C ARG A 161 -19.00 20.80 -9.40
N ASN A 162 -19.01 19.85 -8.47
CA ASN A 162 -19.66 20.05 -7.17
C ASN A 162 -18.72 20.77 -6.21
N LEU A 163 -19.27 21.62 -5.35
CA LEU A 163 -18.61 22.15 -4.16
C LEU A 163 -19.10 21.39 -2.94
N VAL A 164 -18.18 20.78 -2.20
CA VAL A 164 -18.44 20.02 -0.97
C VAL A 164 -17.56 20.58 0.13
N ASP A 165 -18.14 21.39 1.01
CA ASP A 165 -17.39 22.29 1.89
C ASP A 165 -17.91 22.30 3.33
N GLU A 166 -17.02 22.41 4.33
CA GLU A 166 -17.35 22.56 5.75
C GLU A 166 -18.32 21.48 6.31
N ASN A 167 -18.27 20.23 5.83
CA ASN A 167 -19.07 19.13 6.41
C ASN A 167 -18.35 18.51 7.62
N PHE A 168 -19.10 18.04 8.60
CA PHE A 168 -18.54 17.47 9.84
C PHE A 168 -18.00 16.03 9.66
N GLY A 169 -18.50 15.29 8.66
CA GLY A 169 -17.94 14.01 8.24
C GLY A 169 -16.90 14.18 7.12
N HIS A 170 -16.84 13.19 6.24
CA HIS A 170 -16.04 13.24 5.01
C HIS A 170 -16.71 14.13 3.95
N GLY A 171 -15.92 14.64 3.01
CA GLY A 171 -16.48 15.30 1.83
C GLY A 171 -17.34 14.32 1.03
N VAL A 172 -16.73 13.24 0.56
CA VAL A 172 -17.43 12.14 -0.13
C VAL A 172 -17.07 10.82 0.52
N GLN A 173 -18.08 10.03 0.94
CA GLN A 173 -17.88 8.69 1.48
C GLN A 173 -18.50 7.63 0.56
N LEU A 174 -17.75 6.57 0.27
CA LEU A 174 -18.24 5.35 -0.36
C LEU A 174 -18.28 4.25 0.68
N ARG A 175 -19.39 3.52 0.76
CA ARG A 175 -19.58 2.43 1.71
C ARG A 175 -20.21 1.22 1.06
N GLU A 176 -19.86 0.04 1.55
CA GLU A 176 -20.55 -1.20 1.22
C GLU A 176 -21.15 -1.91 2.43
N GLN A 177 -22.17 -2.72 2.19
CA GLN A 177 -22.69 -3.69 3.16
C GLN A 177 -22.95 -5.02 2.46
N PHE A 178 -22.59 -6.12 3.12
CA PHE A 178 -22.69 -7.47 2.56
C PHE A 178 -23.04 -8.52 3.60
N ASN A 179 -23.65 -9.61 3.16
CA ASN A 179 -23.80 -10.82 3.97
C ASN A 179 -22.71 -11.84 3.65
N ALA A 180 -22.34 -11.96 2.37
CA ALA A 180 -21.33 -12.89 1.88
C ALA A 180 -20.34 -12.15 0.97
N PHE A 181 -19.11 -11.99 1.44
CA PHE A 181 -18.13 -11.11 0.79
C PHE A 181 -17.87 -11.49 -0.68
N ASP A 182 -17.62 -12.79 -0.96
CA ASP A 182 -17.18 -13.29 -2.28
C ASP A 182 -18.29 -13.46 -3.33
N THR A 183 -19.54 -13.70 -2.90
CA THR A 183 -20.61 -14.11 -3.82
C THR A 183 -21.53 -12.97 -4.22
N GLU A 184 -21.59 -11.91 -3.42
CA GLU A 184 -22.45 -10.76 -3.70
C GLU A 184 -21.73 -9.79 -4.64
N ALA A 185 -22.36 -9.48 -5.78
CA ALA A 185 -21.84 -8.54 -6.75
C ALA A 185 -22.21 -7.10 -6.32
N ARG A 186 -21.24 -6.41 -5.73
CA ARG A 186 -21.41 -5.05 -5.22
C ARG A 186 -20.21 -4.19 -5.50
N GLN A 187 -20.40 -3.10 -6.22
CA GLN A 187 -19.30 -2.23 -6.59
C GLN A 187 -19.76 -0.77 -6.66
N ILE A 188 -18.85 0.15 -6.36
CA ILE A 188 -19.04 1.58 -6.58
C ILE A 188 -17.96 2.08 -7.55
N GLY A 189 -18.39 2.71 -8.63
CA GLY A 189 -17.50 3.34 -9.61
C GLY A 189 -18.05 4.68 -10.06
N GLY A 190 -17.49 5.21 -11.15
CA GLY A 190 -17.87 6.50 -11.72
C GLY A 190 -16.67 7.40 -11.97
N THR A 191 -16.89 8.50 -12.68
CA THR A 191 -15.85 9.46 -13.06
C THR A 191 -16.09 10.80 -12.38
N TRP A 192 -15.10 11.26 -11.64
CA TRP A 192 -15.18 12.48 -10.84
C TRP A 192 -14.22 13.53 -11.41
N SER A 193 -14.71 14.70 -11.75
CA SER A 193 -13.89 15.77 -12.35
C SER A 193 -14.29 17.14 -11.85
N GLN A 194 -13.30 18.02 -11.69
CA GLN A 194 -13.49 19.43 -11.39
C GLN A 194 -14.31 19.72 -10.11
N ASN A 195 -14.43 18.76 -9.21
CA ASN A 195 -15.07 18.99 -7.91
C ASN A 195 -14.10 19.76 -6.99
N THR A 196 -14.67 20.54 -6.08
CA THR A 196 -13.95 21.22 -5.00
C THR A 196 -14.43 20.62 -3.68
N ILE A 197 -13.56 19.89 -2.99
CA ILE A 197 -13.85 19.16 -1.76
C ILE A 197 -12.92 19.69 -0.67
N ILE A 198 -13.45 20.55 0.21
CA ILE A 198 -12.61 21.39 1.07
C ILE A 198 -13.16 21.52 2.49
N ASN A 199 -12.29 21.82 3.45
CA ASN A 199 -12.64 22.13 4.85
C ASN A 199 -13.58 21.12 5.54
N ASN A 200 -13.65 19.87 5.07
CA ASN A 200 -14.43 18.85 5.74
C ASN A 200 -13.64 18.39 6.98
N VAL A 201 -14.33 18.06 8.07
CA VAL A 201 -13.65 17.67 9.31
C VAL A 201 -13.02 16.28 9.20
N GLY A 202 -13.61 15.37 8.42
CA GLY A 202 -12.99 14.10 8.04
C GLY A 202 -12.11 14.22 6.80
N SER A 203 -11.89 13.10 6.12
CA SER A 203 -11.14 13.05 4.85
C SER A 203 -11.90 13.74 3.72
N GLY A 204 -11.20 14.23 2.70
CA GLY A 204 -11.84 14.77 1.50
C GLY A 204 -12.67 13.69 0.80
N VAL A 205 -12.04 12.56 0.52
CA VAL A 205 -12.69 11.34 0.03
C VAL A 205 -12.34 10.18 0.96
N SER A 206 -13.33 9.39 1.35
CA SER A 206 -13.14 8.11 2.06
C SER A 206 -13.82 6.99 1.25
N ALA A 207 -13.03 6.02 0.83
CA ALA A 207 -13.47 4.89 0.02
C ALA A 207 -13.44 3.57 0.80
N ASP A 208 -14.52 3.30 1.54
CA ASP A 208 -14.75 2.11 2.37
C ASP A 208 -15.66 1.08 1.66
N ALA A 209 -15.47 0.89 0.36
CA ALA A 209 -16.31 0.02 -0.47
C ALA A 209 -15.48 -0.85 -1.40
N ARG A 210 -16.11 -1.82 -2.08
CA ARG A 210 -15.49 -2.39 -3.28
C ARG A 210 -15.64 -1.42 -4.44
N MET A 211 -14.53 -0.95 -4.99
CA MET A 211 -14.47 -0.12 -6.17
C MET A 211 -14.38 -0.94 -7.45
N ALA A 212 -14.97 -0.42 -8.52
CA ALA A 212 -14.76 -0.94 -9.87
C ALA A 212 -14.73 0.21 -10.88
N GLY A 213 -13.53 0.54 -11.34
CA GLY A 213 -13.33 1.64 -12.28
C GLY A 213 -13.72 3.00 -11.69
N LEU A 214 -13.42 3.23 -10.41
CA LEU A 214 -13.53 4.55 -9.82
C LEU A 214 -12.40 5.44 -10.36
N VAL A 215 -12.76 6.59 -10.92
CA VAL A 215 -11.81 7.57 -11.44
C VAL A 215 -11.99 8.88 -10.69
N ILE A 216 -11.03 9.21 -9.84
CA ILE A 216 -10.96 10.47 -9.09
C ILE A 216 -10.04 11.41 -9.86
N GLY A 217 -10.62 12.31 -10.62
CA GLY A 217 -9.93 13.28 -11.45
C GLY A 217 -9.60 12.71 -12.83
N ILE A 218 -9.57 13.60 -13.82
CA ILE A 218 -9.25 13.23 -15.20
C ILE A 218 -8.04 14.05 -15.64
N ASP A 219 -7.18 13.38 -16.37
CA ASP A 219 -6.05 13.98 -17.03
C ASP A 219 -6.38 15.13 -17.99
N GLY A 220 -5.50 16.13 -17.96
CA GLY A 220 -5.50 17.24 -18.90
C GLY A 220 -6.45 18.36 -18.48
N THR A 221 -6.86 19.13 -19.48
CA THR A 221 -7.65 20.35 -19.30
C THR A 221 -8.89 20.31 -20.15
N ASP A 222 -9.97 20.92 -19.67
CA ASP A 222 -11.18 21.15 -20.44
C ASP A 222 -10.83 21.93 -21.73
N PRO A 223 -11.09 21.37 -22.93
CA PRO A 223 -10.75 22.01 -24.20
C PRO A 223 -11.44 23.36 -24.44
N SER A 224 -12.54 23.63 -23.74
CA SER A 224 -13.34 24.84 -23.88
C SER A 224 -12.92 25.96 -22.94
N THR A 225 -12.54 25.62 -21.70
CA THR A 225 -12.20 26.60 -20.65
C THR A 225 -10.70 26.67 -20.34
N GLY A 226 -9.94 25.63 -20.66
CA GLY A 226 -8.54 25.46 -20.26
C GLY A 226 -8.35 25.14 -18.77
N ALA A 227 -9.44 24.97 -18.01
CA ALA A 227 -9.37 24.57 -16.61
C ALA A 227 -8.90 23.11 -16.48
N SER A 228 -8.22 22.77 -15.38
CA SER A 228 -7.91 21.37 -15.06
C SER A 228 -9.19 20.53 -15.04
N LEU A 229 -9.09 19.26 -15.47
CA LEU A 229 -10.16 18.27 -15.30
C LEU A 229 -10.04 17.47 -13.99
N GLY A 230 -8.98 17.68 -13.22
CA GLY A 230 -8.86 17.10 -11.88
C GLY A 230 -9.70 17.81 -10.83
N ASN A 231 -9.76 17.22 -9.64
CA ASN A 231 -10.45 17.79 -8.50
C ASN A 231 -9.50 18.62 -7.64
N THR A 232 -10.06 19.53 -6.85
CA THR A 232 -9.36 20.23 -5.75
C THR A 232 -9.83 19.62 -4.45
N ILE A 233 -8.89 19.07 -3.67
CA ILE A 233 -9.14 18.36 -2.41
C ILE A 233 -8.22 18.96 -1.36
N THR A 234 -8.71 19.90 -0.58
CA THR A 234 -7.85 20.81 0.18
C THR A 234 -8.36 21.12 1.58
N ASP A 235 -7.45 21.24 2.54
CA ASP A 235 -7.74 21.65 3.92
C ASP A 235 -8.79 20.76 4.62
N ASN A 236 -8.88 19.47 4.26
CA ASN A 236 -9.70 18.51 4.98
C ASN A 236 -8.98 18.07 6.28
N GLY A 237 -9.74 17.72 7.31
CA GLY A 237 -9.22 17.50 8.66
C GLY A 237 -8.46 16.18 8.85
N ALA A 238 -8.74 15.17 8.03
CA ALA A 238 -7.97 13.93 7.91
C ALA A 238 -7.30 13.87 6.52
N ASP A 239 -7.27 12.72 5.86
CA ASP A 239 -6.57 12.56 4.58
C ASP A 239 -7.24 13.33 3.44
N GLY A 240 -6.46 13.64 2.41
CA GLY A 240 -7.05 14.11 1.15
C GLY A 240 -7.96 13.04 0.56
N ILE A 241 -7.38 11.87 0.32
CA ILE A 241 -8.07 10.66 -0.16
C ILE A 241 -7.65 9.48 0.69
N GLU A 242 -8.60 8.83 1.33
CA GLU A 242 -8.42 7.59 2.11
C GLU A 242 -9.07 6.42 1.36
N ILE A 243 -8.36 5.31 1.20
CA ILE A 243 -8.86 4.11 0.54
C ILE A 243 -8.61 2.87 1.41
N ASN A 244 -9.65 2.45 2.12
CA ASN A 244 -9.66 1.19 2.88
C ASN A 244 -10.23 0.02 2.06
N GLY A 245 -11.08 0.36 1.08
CA GLY A 245 -11.80 -0.53 0.19
C GLY A 245 -10.92 -1.29 -0.81
N PHE A 246 -11.56 -2.09 -1.67
CA PHE A 246 -10.87 -3.00 -2.62
C PHE A 246 -11.14 -2.66 -4.08
N GLY A 247 -10.38 -3.25 -5.00
CA GLY A 247 -10.62 -3.17 -6.44
C GLY A 247 -9.80 -2.08 -7.11
N ASP A 248 -10.34 -1.49 -8.17
CA ASP A 248 -9.57 -0.67 -9.10
C ASP A 248 -9.91 0.81 -8.95
N VAL A 249 -8.90 1.64 -8.69
CA VAL A 249 -9.02 3.09 -8.56
C VAL A 249 -7.93 3.81 -9.35
N VAL A 250 -8.35 4.84 -10.08
CA VAL A 250 -7.45 5.80 -10.73
C VAL A 250 -7.61 7.15 -10.04
N VAL A 251 -6.51 7.71 -9.55
CA VAL A 251 -6.46 9.07 -9.01
C VAL A 251 -5.56 9.88 -9.94
N ALA A 252 -6.14 10.82 -10.69
CA ALA A 252 -5.41 11.52 -11.73
C ALA A 252 -5.64 13.04 -11.72
N ASN A 253 -4.55 13.80 -11.90
CA ASN A 253 -4.55 15.24 -12.15
C ASN A 253 -5.21 16.07 -11.02
N ASN A 254 -5.30 15.55 -9.80
CA ASN A 254 -5.90 16.26 -8.68
C ASN A 254 -4.90 17.19 -8.00
N SER A 255 -5.41 18.26 -7.39
CA SER A 255 -4.69 19.07 -6.40
C SER A 255 -5.12 18.63 -5.01
N ILE A 256 -4.21 18.03 -4.26
CA ILE A 256 -4.44 17.43 -2.94
C ILE A 256 -3.51 18.13 -1.96
N THR A 257 -4.02 19.14 -1.23
CA THR A 257 -3.15 20.07 -0.49
C THR A 257 -3.65 20.42 0.89
N GLY A 258 -2.76 20.61 1.87
CA GLY A 258 -3.17 21.13 3.19
C GLY A 258 -4.05 20.20 4.01
N ASN A 259 -4.19 18.92 3.62
CA ASN A 259 -5.04 17.98 4.34
C ASN A 259 -4.34 17.53 5.63
N GLY A 260 -5.13 17.08 6.60
CA GLY A 260 -4.67 16.71 7.94
C GLY A 260 -4.48 17.88 8.90
N VAL A 261 -4.87 19.11 8.50
CA VAL A 261 -4.61 20.36 9.24
C VAL A 261 -5.92 21.03 9.71
N LEU A 262 -6.73 20.45 10.63
CA LEU A 262 -7.86 21.15 11.30
C LEU A 262 -8.44 20.33 12.51
N ALA A 263 -9.35 20.85 13.35
CA ALA A 263 -9.12 21.69 14.54
C ALA A 263 -9.46 21.01 15.90
N LEU A 264 -9.76 19.70 15.93
CA LEU A 264 -10.27 19.01 17.14
C LEU A 264 -9.41 17.82 17.62
N GLY A 265 -8.25 17.57 16.98
CA GLY A 265 -7.25 16.57 17.37
C GLY A 265 -7.61 15.16 16.87
N ALA A 266 -6.73 14.39 16.21
CA ALA A 266 -5.30 14.49 15.96
C ALA A 266 -5.01 14.91 14.51
N GLY A 267 -4.00 15.77 14.31
CA GLY A 267 -3.45 16.00 12.97
C GLY A 267 -2.58 14.82 12.53
N GLY A 268 -2.19 14.82 11.25
CA GLY A 268 -1.29 13.82 10.67
C GLY A 268 -1.85 13.05 9.47
N GLY A 269 -3.00 13.47 8.90
CA GLY A 269 -3.54 12.83 7.70
C GLY A 269 -2.66 13.03 6.46
N ALA A 270 -2.56 11.98 5.64
CA ALA A 270 -1.78 11.96 4.42
C ALA A 270 -2.50 12.69 3.27
N GLY A 271 -1.75 12.98 2.20
CA GLY A 271 -2.37 13.40 0.93
C GLY A 271 -3.26 12.29 0.37
N ILE A 272 -2.67 11.10 0.17
CA ILE A 272 -3.36 9.88 -0.23
C ILE A 272 -2.94 8.77 0.73
N ASP A 273 -3.92 8.15 1.38
CA ASP A 273 -3.72 6.98 2.25
C ASP A 273 -4.41 5.76 1.63
N ILE A 274 -3.64 4.68 1.44
CA ILE A 274 -4.11 3.40 0.90
C ILE A 274 -3.82 2.31 1.92
N ASN A 275 -4.88 1.83 2.56
CA ASN A 275 -4.80 0.84 3.62
C ASN A 275 -5.34 -0.51 3.21
N TRP A 276 -4.71 -1.55 3.73
CA TRP A 276 -5.26 -2.89 3.73
C TRP A 276 -6.10 -3.15 4.99
N ALA A 277 -7.42 -3.13 4.83
CA ALA A 277 -8.37 -3.56 5.85
C ALA A 277 -8.99 -4.91 5.42
N PRO A 278 -8.53 -6.07 5.94
CA PRO A 278 -9.09 -7.36 5.54
C PRO A 278 -10.58 -7.45 5.95
N PRO A 279 -11.46 -8.01 5.09
CA PRO A 279 -12.82 -8.25 5.50
C PRO A 279 -12.85 -9.32 6.60
N ALA A 280 -13.81 -9.24 7.52
CA ALA A 280 -13.95 -10.20 8.62
C ALA A 280 -14.29 -11.64 8.18
N GLN A 281 -14.54 -11.87 6.88
CA GLN A 281 -14.86 -13.18 6.30
C GLN A 281 -13.72 -13.63 5.38
N ALA A 282 -13.42 -14.93 5.36
CA ALA A 282 -12.47 -15.50 4.41
C ALA A 282 -12.95 -15.27 2.97
N PHE A 283 -12.01 -14.96 2.08
CA PHE A 283 -12.29 -14.59 0.70
C PHE A 283 -11.22 -15.15 -0.25
N THR A 284 -11.59 -15.33 -1.52
CA THR A 284 -10.73 -15.95 -2.54
C THR A 284 -10.21 -14.88 -3.50
N PHE A 285 -9.04 -14.32 -3.18
CA PHE A 285 -8.27 -13.38 -4.00
C PHE A 285 -8.97 -12.04 -4.32
N ILE A 286 -8.39 -10.94 -3.83
CA ILE A 286 -8.73 -9.59 -4.29
C ILE A 286 -7.44 -8.88 -4.67
N GLY A 287 -7.34 -8.51 -5.94
CA GLY A 287 -6.38 -7.51 -6.39
C GLY A 287 -6.88 -6.12 -6.03
N LYS A 288 -6.02 -5.30 -5.44
CA LYS A 288 -6.21 -3.86 -5.38
C LYS A 288 -5.30 -3.24 -6.44
N GLN A 289 -5.86 -2.54 -7.43
CA GLN A 289 -5.06 -1.87 -8.47
C GLN A 289 -5.24 -0.36 -8.37
N PHE A 290 -4.14 0.32 -8.08
CA PHE A 290 -4.11 1.77 -7.92
C PHE A 290 -3.24 2.39 -9.00
N THR A 291 -3.79 3.40 -9.67
CA THR A 291 -3.03 4.25 -10.59
C THR A 291 -3.07 5.69 -10.09
N LEU A 292 -1.91 6.25 -9.76
CA LEU A 292 -1.75 7.64 -9.33
C LEU A 292 -1.01 8.39 -10.43
N ARG A 293 -1.63 9.39 -11.05
CA ARG A 293 -0.98 10.08 -12.17
C ARG A 293 -1.18 11.58 -12.21
N GLY A 294 -0.08 12.33 -12.37
CA GLY A 294 -0.17 13.77 -12.58
C GLY A 294 -0.76 14.54 -11.40
N ASN A 295 -0.81 13.97 -10.19
CA ASN A 295 -1.38 14.65 -9.03
C ASN A 295 -0.37 15.62 -8.42
N THR A 296 -0.88 16.71 -7.87
CA THR A 296 -0.14 17.65 -7.02
C THR A 296 -0.50 17.34 -5.56
N ILE A 297 0.45 16.84 -4.77
CA ILE A 297 0.24 16.35 -3.41
C ILE A 297 1.18 17.11 -2.47
N GLN A 298 0.68 18.16 -1.80
CA GLN A 298 1.56 19.12 -1.14
C GLN A 298 1.04 19.64 0.19
N ASP A 299 1.95 20.04 1.07
CA ASP A 299 1.62 20.73 2.33
C ASP A 299 0.64 19.94 3.23
N ASN A 300 0.59 18.60 3.12
CA ASN A 300 -0.26 17.78 4.00
C ASN A 300 0.46 17.54 5.34
N ALA A 301 -0.32 17.39 6.42
CA ALA A 301 0.20 17.22 7.78
C ALA A 301 0.86 15.86 8.03
N GLY A 302 0.48 14.84 7.26
CA GLY A 302 1.06 13.51 7.26
C GLY A 302 2.03 13.32 6.10
N ASP A 303 2.07 12.10 5.56
CA ASP A 303 2.84 11.77 4.38
C ASP A 303 2.17 12.31 3.11
N GLY A 304 2.94 12.42 2.01
CA GLY A 304 2.35 12.67 0.70
C GLY A 304 1.47 11.51 0.26
N ILE A 305 2.08 10.32 0.16
CA ILE A 305 1.40 9.07 -0.13
C ILE A 305 1.76 8.06 0.96
N GLU A 306 0.76 7.51 1.62
CA GLU A 306 0.89 6.45 2.60
C GLU A 306 0.31 5.15 2.04
N PHE A 307 1.00 4.04 2.30
CA PHE A 307 0.67 2.74 1.75
C PHE A 307 0.89 1.62 2.78
N GLN A 308 -0.18 0.92 3.14
CA GLN A 308 -0.12 -0.26 4.00
C GLN A 308 -0.71 -1.50 3.31
N GLN A 309 0.11 -2.55 3.20
CA GLN A 309 -0.33 -3.88 2.81
C GLN A 309 -0.03 -4.89 3.92
N ALA A 310 -1.03 -5.71 4.25
CA ALA A 310 -0.91 -6.80 5.22
C ALA A 310 -1.66 -8.04 4.72
N GLY A 311 -1.38 -9.21 5.29
CA GLY A 311 -2.17 -10.41 5.01
C GLY A 311 -1.66 -11.64 5.77
N ALA A 312 -2.55 -12.43 6.36
CA ALA A 312 -2.16 -13.59 7.16
C ALA A 312 -1.84 -14.85 6.35
N LEU A 313 -2.09 -14.84 5.02
CA LEU A 313 -1.91 -16.00 4.15
C LEU A 313 -1.26 -15.57 2.85
N ALA A 314 -0.06 -16.08 2.59
CA ALA A 314 0.64 -15.88 1.32
C ALA A 314 -0.20 -16.32 0.11
N GLY A 315 -0.03 -15.63 -1.03
CA GLY A 315 -0.72 -15.89 -2.28
C GLY A 315 -2.22 -15.55 -2.28
N SER A 316 -2.78 -15.06 -1.17
CA SER A 316 -4.22 -14.75 -1.07
C SER A 316 -4.56 -13.30 -1.37
N GLN A 317 -3.59 -12.38 -1.24
CA GLN A 317 -3.83 -10.93 -1.17
C GLN A 317 -2.71 -10.18 -1.86
N ARG A 318 -3.04 -9.49 -2.96
CA ARG A 318 -2.07 -8.76 -3.77
C ARG A 318 -2.52 -7.33 -3.99
N LEU A 319 -1.62 -6.40 -3.71
CA LEU A 319 -1.81 -4.99 -3.99
C LEU A 319 -0.85 -4.54 -5.10
N GLU A 320 -1.38 -3.85 -6.10
CA GLU A 320 -0.63 -3.24 -7.20
C GLU A 320 -0.80 -1.72 -7.21
N LEU A 321 0.31 -0.98 -7.29
CA LEU A 321 0.35 0.47 -7.38
C LEU A 321 1.27 0.90 -8.54
N VAL A 322 0.75 1.78 -9.39
CA VAL A 322 1.53 2.51 -10.40
C VAL A 322 1.37 4.00 -10.16
N ALA A 323 2.49 4.69 -9.95
CA ALA A 323 2.54 6.12 -9.72
C ALA A 323 3.45 6.81 -10.76
N GLU A 324 2.90 7.74 -11.54
CA GLU A 324 3.63 8.43 -12.62
C GLU A 324 3.35 9.94 -12.62
N SER A 325 4.35 10.75 -12.93
CA SER A 325 4.17 12.20 -13.13
C SER A 325 3.60 12.95 -11.92
N ASN A 326 3.65 12.38 -10.71
CA ASN A 326 3.11 13.04 -9.52
C ASN A 326 4.14 14.02 -8.94
N ASP A 327 3.62 15.07 -8.32
CA ASP A 327 4.39 16.12 -7.68
C ASP A 327 4.09 16.14 -6.17
N ILE A 328 4.99 15.55 -5.39
CA ILE A 328 4.84 15.21 -3.98
C ILE A 328 5.84 16.02 -3.16
N ARG A 329 5.40 17.08 -2.48
CA ARG A 329 6.35 17.98 -1.82
C ARG A 329 5.80 18.72 -0.62
N PHE A 330 6.71 19.16 0.26
CA PHE A 330 6.37 19.97 1.43
C PHE A 330 5.38 19.31 2.40
N ASN A 331 5.22 17.98 2.35
CA ASN A 331 4.43 17.28 3.36
C ASN A 331 5.23 17.27 4.67
N ASP A 332 4.53 17.38 5.80
CA ASP A 332 5.15 17.52 7.13
C ASP A 332 5.92 16.25 7.53
N LEU A 333 5.51 15.09 7.03
CA LEU A 333 6.20 13.81 7.21
C LEU A 333 6.94 13.39 5.92
N ARG A 334 6.79 12.15 5.46
CA ARG A 334 7.50 11.58 4.32
C ARG A 334 6.86 11.99 3.00
N GLY A 335 7.62 11.87 1.91
CA GLY A 335 7.04 11.93 0.58
C GLY A 335 6.16 10.72 0.32
N VAL A 336 6.72 9.54 0.49
CA VAL A 336 6.06 8.24 0.29
C VAL A 336 6.46 7.30 1.42
N ASP A 337 5.47 6.71 2.09
CA ASP A 337 5.64 5.66 3.09
C ASP A 337 4.98 4.34 2.62
N ILE A 338 5.73 3.25 2.66
CA ILE A 338 5.34 1.92 2.19
C ILE A 338 5.63 0.90 3.30
N LEU A 339 4.57 0.32 3.85
CA LEU A 339 4.62 -0.80 4.77
C LEU A 339 4.00 -2.05 4.15
N ASN A 340 4.83 -3.07 3.88
CA ASN A 340 4.38 -4.41 3.53
C ASN A 340 4.67 -5.37 4.69
N GLN A 341 3.63 -5.91 5.30
CA GLN A 341 3.75 -6.64 6.56
C GLN A 341 3.06 -8.01 6.57
N ASP A 342 3.39 -8.83 7.57
CA ASP A 342 2.91 -10.21 7.73
C ASP A 342 3.21 -11.03 6.46
N SER A 343 2.22 -11.65 5.82
CA SER A 343 2.31 -12.34 4.54
C SER A 343 1.66 -11.54 3.40
N GLY A 344 1.71 -10.21 3.48
CA GLY A 344 1.23 -9.30 2.44
C GLY A 344 2.07 -9.37 1.16
N GLU A 345 1.41 -9.24 0.01
CA GLU A 345 2.07 -9.18 -1.30
C GLU A 345 1.84 -7.84 -2.01
N SER A 346 2.92 -7.19 -2.42
CA SER A 346 2.90 -5.86 -3.03
C SER A 346 3.67 -5.78 -4.35
N PHE A 347 3.09 -5.13 -5.36
CA PHE A 347 3.74 -4.69 -6.59
C PHE A 347 3.64 -3.19 -6.71
N ILE A 348 4.76 -2.49 -6.56
CA ILE A 348 4.77 -1.04 -6.48
C ILE A 348 5.72 -0.49 -7.53
N ARG A 349 5.23 0.44 -8.34
CA ARG A 349 6.02 1.16 -9.33
C ARG A 349 5.84 2.66 -9.19
N PHE A 350 6.96 3.37 -9.04
CA PHE A 350 7.06 4.82 -9.21
C PHE A 350 7.93 5.13 -10.41
N GLY A 351 7.35 5.86 -11.35
CA GLY A 351 7.99 6.27 -12.59
C GLY A 351 7.98 5.17 -13.65
N ASN A 352 8.19 5.56 -14.91
CA ASN A 352 8.10 4.65 -16.05
C ASN A 352 9.35 4.56 -16.93
N GLY A 353 10.47 5.09 -16.45
CA GLY A 353 11.72 5.15 -17.23
C GLY A 353 11.65 6.18 -18.36
N THR A 354 10.83 7.22 -18.18
CA THR A 354 10.81 8.40 -19.02
C THR A 354 10.67 9.67 -18.18
N SER A 355 11.18 10.80 -18.69
CA SER A 355 11.00 12.10 -18.06
C SER A 355 9.53 12.52 -17.89
N ASP A 356 8.63 12.05 -18.74
CA ASP A 356 7.20 12.38 -18.65
C ASP A 356 6.53 11.62 -17.51
N GLY A 357 6.97 10.38 -17.24
CA GLY A 357 6.47 9.57 -16.12
C GLY A 357 7.17 9.83 -14.78
N GLN A 358 8.22 10.66 -14.76
CA GLN A 358 8.97 11.00 -13.56
C GLN A 358 8.07 11.54 -12.45
N ASN A 359 8.13 10.95 -11.25
CA ASN A 359 7.59 11.60 -10.06
C ASN A 359 8.65 12.54 -9.46
N GLN A 360 8.19 13.67 -8.92
CA GLN A 360 8.99 14.59 -8.13
C GLN A 360 8.62 14.43 -6.66
N ILE A 361 9.60 14.07 -5.83
CA ILE A 361 9.46 13.89 -4.39
C ILE A 361 10.46 14.82 -3.69
N ASP A 362 9.99 15.96 -3.21
CA ASP A 362 10.88 17.06 -2.86
C ASP A 362 10.48 17.81 -1.59
N ASN A 363 11.45 18.23 -0.78
CA ASN A 363 11.22 19.08 0.41
C ASN A 363 10.21 18.53 1.43
N ASN A 364 10.09 17.21 1.58
CA ASN A 364 9.26 16.63 2.65
C ASN A 364 10.00 16.68 4.01
N GLY A 365 9.24 16.72 5.10
CA GLY A 365 9.76 16.88 6.45
C GLY A 365 10.64 15.72 6.91
N LEU A 366 10.31 14.50 6.50
CA LEU A 366 11.05 13.25 6.70
C LEU A 366 11.55 12.70 5.35
N GLU A 367 11.70 11.38 5.20
CA GLU A 367 12.28 10.74 4.02
C GLU A 367 11.48 10.98 2.73
N GLY A 368 12.15 10.92 1.57
CA GLY A 368 11.48 10.93 0.27
C GLY A 368 10.70 9.63 0.04
N PHE A 369 11.38 8.49 0.17
CA PHE A 369 10.78 7.17 0.22
C PHE A 369 11.19 6.46 1.51
N TYR A 370 10.22 5.96 2.27
CA TYR A 370 10.43 5.06 3.39
C TYR A 370 9.73 3.74 3.11
N VAL A 371 10.48 2.63 3.11
CA VAL A 371 9.97 1.32 2.73
C VAL A 371 10.35 0.29 3.78
N VAL A 372 9.35 -0.42 4.30
CA VAL A 372 9.51 -1.51 5.26
C VAL A 372 8.82 -2.77 4.72
N ASN A 373 9.58 -3.86 4.61
CA ASN A 373 9.06 -5.20 4.34
C ASN A 373 9.32 -6.09 5.56
N THR A 374 8.29 -6.57 6.25
CA THR A 374 8.41 -7.16 7.60
C THR A 374 7.48 -8.35 7.81
N ALA A 375 7.91 -9.35 8.59
CA ALA A 375 7.05 -10.44 9.03
C ALA A 375 6.12 -10.02 10.19
N SER A 376 6.36 -8.86 10.82
CA SER A 376 5.54 -8.40 11.94
C SER A 376 4.20 -7.84 11.48
N ALA A 377 3.10 -8.47 11.91
CA ALA A 377 1.74 -7.98 11.66
C ALA A 377 1.36 -6.73 12.47
N VAL A 378 2.23 -6.29 13.39
CA VAL A 378 2.00 -5.15 14.29
C VAL A 378 3.02 -4.04 14.09
N GLN A 379 3.79 -4.08 12.99
CA GLN A 379 4.69 -2.99 12.64
C GLN A 379 3.88 -1.70 12.49
N ASN A 380 4.33 -0.66 13.19
CA ASN A 380 3.67 0.62 13.16
C ASN A 380 4.11 1.42 11.93
N GLN A 381 3.15 2.12 11.31
CA GLN A 381 3.36 2.94 10.12
C GLN A 381 3.71 4.38 10.48
N ILE A 382 3.11 4.91 11.56
CA ILE A 382 3.31 6.30 11.99
C ILE A 382 4.61 6.55 12.76
N ASP A 383 5.35 5.49 13.09
CA ASP A 383 6.60 5.64 13.84
C ASP A 383 7.66 6.29 12.96
N THR A 384 8.46 7.17 13.56
CA THR A 384 9.58 7.81 12.87
C THR A 384 10.65 6.77 12.53
N ALA A 385 11.44 7.03 11.49
CA ALA A 385 12.50 6.12 11.05
C ALA A 385 13.61 5.91 12.10
N ASP A 386 13.66 6.73 13.16
CA ASP A 386 14.53 6.54 14.32
C ASP A 386 13.85 5.77 15.48
N VAL A 387 12.82 4.99 15.20
CA VAL A 387 12.28 3.98 16.12
C VAL A 387 12.74 2.60 15.67
N ASP A 388 13.03 1.74 16.65
CA ASP A 388 13.37 0.34 16.41
C ASP A 388 12.15 -0.38 15.80
N LEU A 389 12.40 -1.28 14.86
CA LEU A 389 11.36 -2.00 14.14
C LEU A 389 10.85 -3.17 14.98
N ASP A 390 9.65 -3.64 14.67
CA ASP A 390 9.05 -4.71 15.43
C ASP A 390 9.62 -6.08 15.04
N ALA A 391 10.04 -6.84 16.05
CA ALA A 391 10.62 -8.19 15.93
C ALA A 391 9.70 -9.30 16.44
N THR A 392 8.37 -9.11 16.40
CA THR A 392 7.38 -10.07 16.91
C THR A 392 6.70 -10.90 15.83
N GLY A 393 7.14 -10.76 14.57
CA GLY A 393 6.60 -11.49 13.43
C GLY A 393 6.66 -13.00 13.56
N ALA A 394 5.74 -13.67 12.88
CA ALA A 394 5.72 -15.12 12.78
C ALA A 394 6.86 -15.59 11.86
N ILE A 395 7.55 -16.66 12.27
CA ILE A 395 8.70 -17.20 11.53
C ILE A 395 8.33 -17.73 10.13
N ASP A 396 7.07 -18.10 9.92
CA ASP A 396 6.51 -18.62 8.67
C ASP A 396 5.82 -17.55 7.81
N ALA A 397 5.84 -16.28 8.23
CA ALA A 397 5.27 -15.19 7.43
C ALA A 397 6.08 -14.94 6.14
N LEU A 398 5.38 -14.50 5.09
CA LEU A 398 5.90 -14.37 3.73
C LEU A 398 5.61 -12.97 3.13
N PRO A 399 6.21 -11.90 3.65
CA PRO A 399 6.01 -10.55 3.11
C PRO A 399 6.76 -10.42 1.79
N ASN A 400 6.05 -10.51 0.66
CA ASN A 400 6.66 -10.45 -0.66
C ASN A 400 6.46 -9.08 -1.30
N MET A 401 7.53 -8.51 -1.86
CA MET A 401 7.46 -7.21 -2.51
C MET A 401 8.20 -7.19 -3.84
N VAL A 402 7.58 -6.57 -4.84
CA VAL A 402 8.25 -6.02 -6.01
C VAL A 402 8.19 -4.50 -5.94
N LEU A 403 9.35 -3.86 -5.95
CA LEU A 403 9.49 -2.40 -5.90
C LEU A 403 10.24 -1.91 -7.12
N VAL A 404 9.66 -0.99 -7.89
CA VAL A 404 10.28 -0.37 -9.06
C VAL A 404 10.29 1.14 -8.89
N LEU A 405 11.46 1.73 -8.80
CA LEU A 405 11.70 3.16 -8.79
C LEU A 405 12.52 3.52 -10.04
N ASP A 406 11.87 4.11 -11.05
CA ASP A 406 12.48 4.33 -12.37
C ASP A 406 12.35 5.78 -12.85
N GLU A 407 13.48 6.47 -12.93
CA GLU A 407 13.61 7.84 -13.42
C GLU A 407 12.86 8.90 -12.58
N ASN A 408 12.80 8.74 -11.25
CA ASN A 408 12.22 9.72 -10.33
C ASN A 408 13.24 10.79 -9.89
N SER A 409 12.75 11.94 -9.43
CA SER A 409 13.54 12.96 -8.69
C SER A 409 13.13 12.92 -7.21
N VAL A 410 14.11 12.72 -6.34
CA VAL A 410 13.98 12.59 -4.88
C VAL A 410 15.03 13.50 -4.23
N GLU A 411 14.60 14.70 -3.87
CA GLU A 411 15.53 15.78 -3.51
C GLU A 411 15.10 16.54 -2.26
N ASN A 412 16.05 17.16 -1.55
CA ASN A 412 15.81 18.01 -0.38
C ASN A 412 14.85 17.41 0.68
N ASN A 413 14.79 16.09 0.85
CA ASN A 413 13.95 15.50 1.89
C ASN A 413 14.71 15.46 3.23
N ASN A 414 13.98 15.08 4.29
CA ASN A 414 14.44 15.00 5.69
C ASN A 414 14.80 16.37 6.28
N GLN A 415 13.93 17.36 6.03
CA GLN A 415 14.12 18.75 6.47
C GLN A 415 13.97 18.94 7.98
N THR A 416 13.20 18.08 8.64
CA THR A 416 12.89 18.16 10.08
C THR A 416 13.20 16.88 10.84
N GLY A 417 13.40 15.76 10.14
CA GLY A 417 13.74 14.48 10.74
C GLY A 417 15.16 14.40 11.28
N ASN A 418 15.35 13.47 12.21
CA ASN A 418 16.66 13.17 12.82
C ASN A 418 17.29 11.89 12.26
N PHE A 419 16.57 11.18 11.38
CA PHE A 419 17.09 9.97 10.79
C PHE A 419 18.29 10.29 9.89
N ILE A 420 19.23 9.36 9.81
CA ILE A 420 20.51 9.57 9.12
C ILE A 420 20.39 9.56 7.59
N ALA A 421 19.21 9.30 7.05
CA ALA A 421 18.96 9.27 5.62
C ALA A 421 17.69 10.05 5.28
N GLY A 422 17.67 10.63 4.08
CA GLY A 422 16.54 11.42 3.63
C GLY A 422 16.02 11.09 2.24
N GLY A 423 16.79 10.43 1.37
CA GLY A 423 16.31 10.07 0.04
C GLY A 423 15.47 8.79 0.07
N LEU A 424 16.07 7.67 -0.37
CA LEU A 424 15.46 6.34 -0.31
C LEU A 424 15.90 5.59 0.95
N VAL A 425 14.95 5.13 1.75
CA VAL A 425 15.15 4.22 2.88
C VAL A 425 14.44 2.90 2.60
N LEU A 426 15.20 1.80 2.53
CA LEU A 426 14.67 0.45 2.30
C LEU A 426 15.10 -0.49 3.44
N ARG A 427 14.12 -1.03 4.16
CA ARG A 427 14.33 -1.89 5.33
C ARG A 427 13.71 -3.25 5.08
N VAL A 428 14.53 -4.30 5.18
CA VAL A 428 14.13 -5.67 4.85
C VAL A 428 14.25 -6.57 6.08
N GLY A 429 13.10 -6.99 6.60
CA GLY A 429 12.98 -7.85 7.77
C GLY A 429 13.30 -9.31 7.48
N THR A 430 13.66 -10.07 8.52
CA THR A 430 13.74 -11.53 8.44
C THR A 430 12.36 -12.15 8.25
N SER A 431 12.27 -13.21 7.46
CA SER A 431 11.02 -13.93 7.22
C SER A 431 11.29 -15.36 6.76
N ASN A 432 10.23 -16.19 6.79
CA ASN A 432 10.22 -17.55 6.25
C ASN A 432 11.41 -18.43 6.68
N SER A 433 11.26 -19.07 7.82
CA SER A 433 12.11 -20.17 8.28
C SER A 433 11.84 -21.47 7.51
N SER A 434 12.64 -22.50 7.77
CA SER A 434 12.48 -23.81 7.15
C SER A 434 12.82 -24.92 8.14
N ASP A 435 12.06 -26.02 8.10
CA ASP A 435 12.33 -27.24 8.85
C ASP A 435 13.48 -28.09 8.24
N GLN A 436 14.10 -27.61 7.16
CA GLN A 436 15.22 -28.28 6.50
C GLN A 436 16.56 -27.78 7.04
N PHE A 437 17.36 -28.70 7.59
CA PHE A 437 18.72 -28.44 8.07
C PHE A 437 19.81 -28.71 7.02
N THR A 438 19.41 -28.94 5.77
CA THR A 438 20.30 -29.28 4.65
C THR A 438 19.69 -28.80 3.34
N GLY A 439 20.52 -28.68 2.30
CA GLY A 439 20.09 -28.41 0.94
C GLY A 439 19.74 -26.94 0.70
N ALA A 440 20.35 -26.02 1.44
CA ALA A 440 20.13 -24.60 1.25
C ALA A 440 20.38 -24.19 -0.21
N ASP A 441 19.37 -23.58 -0.82
CA ASP A 441 19.40 -23.21 -2.22
C ASP A 441 20.19 -21.92 -2.42
N ALA A 442 21.45 -22.07 -2.84
CA ALA A 442 22.36 -20.98 -3.17
C ALA A 442 22.13 -20.40 -4.58
N ASP A 443 21.53 -21.18 -5.48
CA ASP A 443 21.37 -20.81 -6.89
C ASP A 443 20.02 -20.10 -7.15
N GLY A 444 19.08 -20.19 -6.22
CA GLY A 444 17.77 -19.56 -6.32
C GLY A 444 16.81 -20.31 -7.25
N ILE A 445 17.06 -21.59 -7.50
CA ILE A 445 16.23 -22.45 -8.36
C ILE A 445 15.02 -22.98 -7.59
N ASN A 446 15.10 -23.06 -6.26
CA ASN A 446 14.03 -23.52 -5.40
C ASN A 446 13.21 -22.31 -4.92
N GLU A 447 11.97 -22.26 -5.41
CA GLU A 447 11.11 -21.09 -5.37
C GLU A 447 10.35 -20.91 -4.04
N LEU A 448 10.20 -21.98 -3.25
CA LEU A 448 9.19 -22.07 -2.19
C LEU A 448 9.75 -22.36 -0.78
N ASP A 449 11.00 -22.81 -0.68
CA ASP A 449 11.55 -23.19 0.62
C ASP A 449 12.19 -21.98 1.31
N GLY A 450 11.90 -21.78 2.61
CA GLY A 450 12.56 -20.77 3.45
C GLY A 450 14.08 -20.97 3.56
N ASN A 451 14.60 -22.09 3.08
CA ASN A 451 16.02 -22.40 3.08
C ASN A 451 16.71 -22.03 1.75
N GLY A 452 16.65 -20.76 1.34
CA GLY A 452 17.28 -20.36 0.07
C GLY A 452 17.32 -18.84 -0.19
N VAL A 453 18.09 -18.47 -1.21
CA VAL A 453 18.19 -17.08 -1.70
C VAL A 453 16.97 -16.65 -2.53
N GLY A 454 16.22 -17.61 -3.07
CA GLY A 454 15.06 -17.39 -3.94
C GLY A 454 15.41 -17.02 -5.39
N THR A 455 14.40 -16.99 -6.27
CA THR A 455 14.56 -16.69 -7.70
C THR A 455 14.46 -15.19 -8.01
N SER A 456 14.97 -14.78 -9.18
CA SER A 456 14.71 -13.47 -9.80
C SER A 456 13.30 -13.40 -10.42
N GLU A 457 12.61 -14.53 -10.60
CA GLU A 457 11.24 -14.55 -11.08
C GLU A 457 10.31 -13.96 -10.02
N THR A 458 9.41 -13.07 -10.42
CA THR A 458 8.49 -12.41 -9.48
C THR A 458 7.13 -13.10 -9.42
N LEU A 459 6.80 -13.93 -10.40
CA LEU A 459 5.47 -14.52 -10.59
C LEU A 459 5.56 -15.98 -11.02
N ASP A 460 4.67 -16.84 -10.50
CA ASP A 460 4.53 -18.21 -10.96
C ASP A 460 3.75 -18.28 -12.29
N LEU A 461 3.61 -19.49 -12.84
CA LEU A 461 2.87 -19.71 -14.08
C LEU A 461 1.38 -19.33 -13.98
N LEU A 462 0.86 -19.13 -12.77
CA LEU A 462 -0.51 -18.73 -12.47
C LEU A 462 -0.62 -17.24 -12.11
N GLY A 463 0.50 -16.50 -12.07
CA GLY A 463 0.55 -15.08 -11.73
C GLY A 463 0.52 -14.78 -10.22
N ASN A 464 0.80 -15.77 -9.36
CA ASN A 464 1.00 -15.53 -7.92
C ASN A 464 2.43 -15.07 -7.67
N VAL A 465 2.66 -14.29 -6.60
CA VAL A 465 4.03 -13.94 -6.22
C VAL A 465 4.76 -15.21 -5.79
N ILE A 466 5.78 -15.58 -6.55
CA ILE A 466 6.74 -16.58 -6.07
C ILE A 466 7.54 -15.89 -5.00
N GLY A 467 7.56 -16.42 -3.79
CA GLY A 467 8.09 -15.64 -2.68
C GLY A 467 8.45 -16.49 -1.47
N ASN A 468 9.66 -16.27 -0.97
CA ASN A 468 10.12 -16.70 0.33
C ASN A 468 10.23 -15.51 1.30
N GLY A 469 9.33 -14.52 1.17
CA GLY A 469 9.33 -13.25 1.90
C GLY A 469 10.39 -12.26 1.42
N ARG A 470 10.74 -12.30 0.12
CA ARG A 470 11.80 -11.47 -0.45
C ARG A 470 11.31 -10.15 -1.01
N VAL A 471 12.23 -9.19 -1.05
CA VAL A 471 12.08 -7.95 -1.83
C VAL A 471 12.84 -8.09 -3.15
N ASN A 472 12.15 -7.90 -4.28
CA ASN A 472 12.77 -7.71 -5.59
C ASN A 472 12.67 -6.22 -5.95
N ALA A 473 13.79 -5.51 -5.93
CA ALA A 473 13.84 -4.07 -6.12
C ALA A 473 14.56 -3.69 -7.43
N GLN A 474 13.97 -2.81 -8.22
CA GLN A 474 14.64 -2.09 -9.29
C GLN A 474 14.67 -0.62 -8.95
N VAL A 475 15.86 -0.04 -8.83
CA VAL A 475 16.05 1.39 -8.58
C VAL A 475 16.97 1.91 -9.68
N THR A 476 16.40 2.51 -10.72
CA THR A 476 17.12 2.89 -11.93
C THR A 476 16.91 4.33 -12.34
N GLY A 477 17.98 5.00 -12.80
CA GLY A 477 17.88 6.32 -13.41
C GLY A 477 17.38 7.45 -12.50
N ASN A 478 17.30 7.22 -11.18
CA ASN A 478 16.74 8.22 -10.26
C ASN A 478 17.77 9.30 -9.91
N THR A 479 17.29 10.50 -9.64
CA THR A 479 18.05 11.57 -8.97
C THR A 479 17.72 11.54 -7.49
N LEU A 480 18.70 11.19 -6.66
CA LEU A 480 18.63 11.05 -5.21
C LEU A 480 19.70 11.97 -4.61
N ASN A 481 19.44 13.27 -4.57
CA ASN A 481 20.49 14.24 -4.23
C ASN A 481 19.95 15.33 -3.31
N THR A 482 20.85 16.06 -2.66
CA THR A 482 20.51 17.20 -1.79
C THR A 482 19.61 16.86 -0.61
N ASN A 483 19.38 15.56 -0.34
CA ASN A 483 18.66 15.12 0.84
C ASN A 483 19.53 15.37 2.08
N ASN A 484 18.89 15.64 3.21
CA ASN A 484 19.60 15.74 4.47
C ASN A 484 19.93 14.33 5.00
N GLY A 485 21.20 14.07 5.27
CA GLY A 485 21.70 12.73 5.57
C GLY A 485 22.11 11.95 4.31
N HIS A 486 22.02 10.63 4.38
CA HIS A 486 22.28 9.73 3.26
C HIS A 486 21.17 9.80 2.20
N ASP A 487 21.54 9.82 0.92
CA ASP A 487 20.57 9.83 -0.17
C ASP A 487 19.93 8.45 -0.39
N VAL A 488 20.66 7.39 -0.06
CA VAL A 488 20.16 6.02 -0.07
C VAL A 488 20.61 5.31 1.20
N TYR A 489 19.68 4.63 1.86
CA TYR A 489 19.91 3.81 3.04
C TYR A 489 19.21 2.46 2.89
N ILE A 490 19.96 1.38 3.03
CA ILE A 490 19.44 0.01 2.93
C ILE A 490 19.89 -0.79 4.14
N GLU A 491 18.94 -1.39 4.87
CA GLU A 491 19.22 -2.24 6.02
C GLU A 491 18.47 -3.56 5.99
N SER A 492 19.02 -4.52 6.73
CA SER A 492 18.25 -5.67 7.22
C SER A 492 18.03 -5.54 8.72
N PHE A 493 16.94 -6.12 9.20
CA PHE A 493 16.63 -6.21 10.62
C PHE A 493 15.93 -7.53 10.94
N THR A 494 15.99 -7.95 12.20
CA THR A 494 15.26 -9.14 12.67
C THR A 494 13.81 -8.75 12.89
N SER A 495 12.89 -9.33 12.14
CA SER A 495 11.45 -8.97 12.18
C SER A 495 10.55 -10.05 12.76
N THR A 496 11.14 -11.19 13.12
CA THR A 496 10.45 -12.34 13.70
C THR A 496 10.94 -12.64 15.10
N VAL A 497 10.14 -13.38 15.85
CA VAL A 497 10.61 -14.05 17.06
C VAL A 497 11.75 -15.03 16.74
N ASP A 498 12.52 -15.42 17.77
CA ASP A 498 13.51 -16.48 17.64
C ASP A 498 12.85 -17.79 17.19
N PRO A 499 13.46 -18.53 16.24
CA PRO A 499 13.01 -19.87 15.89
C PRO A 499 13.12 -20.81 17.10
N ALA A 500 12.35 -21.90 17.10
CA ALA A 500 12.42 -22.90 18.15
C ALA A 500 13.85 -23.47 18.28
N ASP A 501 14.26 -23.74 19.52
CA ASP A 501 15.53 -24.40 19.80
C ASP A 501 15.54 -25.79 19.16
N THR A 502 16.69 -26.18 18.64
CA THR A 502 16.87 -27.51 18.06
C THR A 502 16.88 -28.57 19.17
N GLU A 503 16.05 -29.61 19.04
CA GLU A 503 15.94 -30.68 20.05
C GLU A 503 16.70 -31.96 19.62
N ASP A 504 16.96 -32.82 20.61
CA ASP A 504 17.62 -34.14 20.52
C ASP A 504 19.16 -34.16 20.52
N VAL A 505 19.74 -35.19 19.89
CA VAL A 505 21.11 -35.64 20.14
C VAL A 505 21.93 -35.52 18.88
N TRP A 506 23.07 -34.85 19.02
CA TRP A 506 24.15 -34.92 18.06
C TRP A 506 25.47 -35.24 18.76
N ASP A 507 25.79 -36.54 18.81
CA ASP A 507 27.02 -37.07 19.40
C ASP A 507 27.94 -37.79 18.38
N ASP A 508 28.96 -38.53 18.84
CA ASP A 508 29.91 -39.25 18.00
C ASP A 508 29.34 -40.49 17.30
N THR A 509 28.18 -40.96 17.76
CA THR A 509 27.53 -42.17 17.27
C THR A 509 26.14 -41.93 16.70
N ASP A 510 25.42 -40.96 17.24
CA ASP A 510 24.02 -40.68 16.93
C ASP A 510 23.83 -39.23 16.45
N PHE A 511 22.98 -39.07 15.43
CA PHE A 511 22.45 -37.80 14.97
C PHE A 511 20.95 -37.96 14.79
N ASP A 512 20.18 -37.30 15.64
CA ASP A 512 18.72 -37.31 15.64
C ASP A 512 18.20 -35.88 15.83
N LEU A 513 17.12 -35.56 15.12
CA LEU A 513 16.48 -34.27 15.08
C LEU A 513 14.97 -34.49 14.96
N THR A 514 14.22 -34.29 16.05
CA THR A 514 12.75 -34.30 16.00
C THR A 514 12.16 -32.90 15.87
N VAL A 515 12.91 -31.87 16.27
CA VAL A 515 12.55 -30.46 16.13
C VAL A 515 13.75 -29.71 15.59
N PHE A 516 13.60 -29.15 14.38
CA PHE A 516 14.54 -28.21 13.80
C PHE A 516 13.75 -27.12 13.09
N GLU A 517 14.17 -25.88 13.32
CA GLU A 517 13.65 -24.71 12.62
C GLU A 517 14.83 -23.81 12.26
N GLY A 518 15.04 -23.59 10.97
CA GLY A 518 16.10 -22.72 10.46
C GLY A 518 15.88 -21.26 10.88
N ASP A 519 16.95 -20.49 10.92
CA ASP A 519 16.84 -19.05 11.16
C ASP A 519 16.11 -18.38 9.96
N PRO A 520 15.01 -17.62 10.19
CA PRO A 520 14.38 -16.84 9.11
C PRO A 520 15.35 -15.83 8.50
N LEU A 521 15.32 -15.61 7.18
CA LEU A 521 16.32 -14.76 6.50
C LEU A 521 15.73 -13.44 6.04
N ALA A 522 16.55 -12.40 5.99
CA ALA A 522 16.23 -11.15 5.29
C ALA A 522 16.73 -11.26 3.84
N ARG A 523 15.85 -11.08 2.84
CA ARG A 523 16.18 -11.37 1.42
C ARG A 523 15.90 -10.18 0.51
N LEU A 524 16.93 -9.74 -0.21
CA LEU A 524 16.85 -8.63 -1.16
C LEU A 524 17.55 -9.01 -2.45
N ASN A 525 16.80 -9.05 -3.54
CA ASN A 525 17.37 -8.95 -4.87
C ASN A 525 17.25 -7.50 -5.30
N MET A 526 18.33 -6.92 -5.85
CA MET A 526 18.30 -5.52 -6.29
C MET A 526 18.99 -5.28 -7.63
N VAL A 527 18.29 -4.65 -8.58
CA VAL A 527 18.90 -3.93 -9.71
C VAL A 527 19.04 -2.47 -9.32
N PHE A 528 20.27 -1.97 -9.29
CA PHE A 528 20.52 -0.57 -8.95
C PHE A 528 21.58 0.03 -9.88
N SER A 529 21.12 0.86 -10.82
CA SER A 529 21.96 1.36 -11.91
C SER A 529 21.52 2.74 -12.43
N GLY A 530 22.49 3.53 -12.89
CA GLY A 530 22.22 4.85 -13.49
C GLY A 530 21.64 5.89 -12.53
N ASN A 531 21.65 5.65 -11.22
CA ASN A 531 21.18 6.61 -10.23
C ASN A 531 22.23 7.70 -9.99
N ASN A 532 21.81 8.89 -9.58
CA ASN A 532 22.71 10.00 -9.26
C ASN A 532 22.43 10.51 -7.85
N GLY A 533 23.48 10.61 -7.01
CA GLY A 533 23.36 11.17 -5.68
C GLY A 533 24.70 11.44 -4.99
N GLY A 534 24.65 11.93 -3.77
CA GLY A 534 25.82 12.29 -2.98
C GLY A 534 26.33 11.18 -2.07
N SER A 535 25.45 10.30 -1.59
CA SER A 535 25.79 9.31 -0.56
C SER A 535 24.91 8.05 -0.58
N LEU A 536 25.50 6.92 -0.19
CA LEU A 536 24.85 5.62 -0.09
C LEU A 536 25.34 4.95 1.20
N GLN A 537 24.43 4.42 1.99
CA GLN A 537 24.72 3.58 3.16
C GLN A 537 23.95 2.27 3.04
N VAL A 538 24.67 1.16 3.17
CA VAL A 538 24.09 -0.18 3.12
C VAL A 538 24.61 -0.92 4.34
N THR A 539 23.82 -1.85 4.89
CA THR A 539 24.21 -2.82 5.94
C THR A 539 24.38 -2.30 7.37
N ASN A 540 23.72 -1.20 7.70
CA ASN A 540 23.55 -0.83 9.11
C ASN A 540 22.60 -1.81 9.81
N GLY A 541 22.82 -2.03 11.10
CA GLY A 541 21.82 -2.67 11.96
C GLY A 541 20.84 -1.65 12.51
N GLU A 542 19.69 -2.13 12.95
CA GLU A 542 18.53 -1.37 13.42
C GLU A 542 18.85 -0.24 14.43
N SER A 543 19.86 -0.43 15.28
CA SER A 543 20.33 0.55 16.27
C SER A 543 21.58 1.34 15.87
N ASP A 544 22.18 1.05 14.71
CA ASP A 544 23.24 1.88 14.12
C ASP A 544 22.63 3.00 13.27
N ARG A 545 22.32 4.11 13.95
CA ARG A 545 21.97 5.38 13.29
C ARG A 545 23.15 6.34 13.29
N SER A 546 24.36 5.81 13.14
CA SER A 546 25.56 6.65 13.05
C SER A 546 25.87 7.00 11.59
N ALA A 547 26.39 8.22 11.40
CA ALA A 547 26.79 8.73 10.09
C ALA A 547 28.09 8.10 9.54
N ASN A 548 28.70 7.14 10.26
CA ASN A 548 29.99 6.53 9.90
C ASN A 548 29.84 5.01 9.85
N PRO A 549 29.67 4.42 8.66
CA PRO A 549 29.57 2.96 8.52
C PRO A 549 30.87 2.28 9.01
N GLY A 550 30.74 1.09 9.62
CA GLY A 550 31.87 0.26 10.05
C GLY A 550 32.53 0.64 11.39
N PHE A 551 32.00 1.62 12.12
CA PHE A 551 32.39 1.92 13.52
C PHE A 551 31.32 1.57 14.55
N SER A 552 30.18 1.05 14.12
CA SER A 552 29.09 0.66 15.01
C SER A 552 29.18 -0.81 15.39
N ASP A 553 28.93 -1.07 16.67
CA ASP A 553 28.79 -2.41 17.25
C ASP A 553 27.39 -3.00 16.98
N VAL A 554 26.71 -2.60 15.88
CA VAL A 554 25.40 -3.13 15.46
C VAL A 554 25.34 -3.21 13.94
N VAL A 555 25.15 -4.41 13.39
CA VAL A 555 25.09 -4.66 11.94
C VAL A 555 24.00 -5.69 11.61
N GLY A 556 23.13 -5.33 10.66
CA GLY A 556 22.11 -6.18 10.02
C GLY A 556 21.24 -7.06 10.92
N ALA A 557 20.50 -7.96 10.27
CA ALA A 557 19.67 -8.97 10.92
C ALA A 557 20.48 -10.19 11.36
N PHE A 558 20.25 -10.68 12.58
CA PHE A 558 20.89 -11.89 13.09
C PHE A 558 20.04 -12.59 14.15
N TYR A 559 20.37 -13.85 14.42
CA TYR A 559 19.89 -14.60 15.60
C TYR A 559 21.06 -15.04 16.45
N ASN A 560 20.85 -15.09 17.76
CA ASN A 560 21.88 -15.47 18.73
C ASN A 560 21.30 -16.20 19.95
N ASN A 561 20.10 -16.80 19.83
CA ASN A 561 19.66 -17.79 20.81
C ASN A 561 20.69 -18.93 20.89
N ASP A 562 20.90 -19.44 22.10
CA ASP A 562 21.98 -20.37 22.44
C ASP A 562 21.75 -21.76 21.85
N GLU A 563 22.59 -22.15 20.90
CA GLU A 563 22.44 -23.36 20.09
C GLU A 563 23.79 -24.10 19.98
N GLU A 564 24.43 -24.36 21.14
CA GLU A 564 25.80 -24.90 21.24
C GLU A 564 25.99 -26.31 20.64
N VAL A 565 24.91 -27.06 20.46
CA VAL A 565 24.95 -28.44 19.92
C VAL A 565 24.74 -28.46 18.41
N PHE A 566 23.83 -27.63 17.89
CA PHE A 566 23.37 -27.67 16.51
C PHE A 566 23.79 -26.43 15.73
N LYS A 567 22.96 -25.38 15.68
CA LYS A 567 23.16 -24.21 14.79
C LYS A 567 24.48 -23.49 15.02
N SER A 568 25.01 -23.56 16.23
CA SER A 568 26.29 -22.97 16.65
C SER A 568 27.20 -24.01 17.28
N ARG A 569 27.23 -25.23 16.72
CA ARG A 569 28.02 -26.35 17.27
C ARG A 569 29.43 -25.96 17.70
N ILE A 570 29.69 -26.03 19.00
CA ILE A 570 30.97 -25.58 19.56
C ILE A 570 32.07 -26.64 19.43
N ASP A 571 33.32 -26.20 19.47
CA ASP A 571 34.52 -27.00 19.29
C ASP A 571 34.79 -27.96 20.47
N THR A 572 34.05 -27.81 21.57
CA THR A 572 34.05 -28.73 22.70
C THR A 572 33.03 -29.85 22.61
N GLU A 573 32.09 -29.79 21.65
CA GLU A 573 31.14 -30.88 21.40
C GLU A 573 31.86 -32.14 20.89
N THR A 574 31.17 -33.28 20.91
CA THR A 574 31.70 -34.53 20.36
C THR A 574 30.70 -35.09 19.35
N PRO A 575 30.98 -35.12 18.03
CA PRO A 575 32.20 -34.64 17.38
C PRO A 575 32.30 -33.12 17.44
N PRO A 576 33.51 -32.53 17.45
CA PRO A 576 33.69 -31.09 17.64
C PRO A 576 33.17 -30.30 16.43
N GLY A 577 32.42 -29.24 16.71
CA GLY A 577 31.98 -28.27 15.72
C GLY A 577 33.03 -27.21 15.41
N PRO A 578 32.69 -26.22 14.56
CA PRO A 578 33.63 -25.19 14.15
C PRO A 578 33.67 -24.00 15.11
N PHE A 579 32.63 -23.76 15.90
CA PHE A 579 32.45 -22.50 16.62
C PHE A 579 32.98 -22.56 18.06
N THR A 580 33.06 -21.43 18.74
CA THR A 580 33.54 -21.36 20.14
C THR A 580 32.47 -20.88 21.12
N ALA A 581 31.29 -20.52 20.62
CA ALA A 581 30.16 -20.00 21.40
C ALA A 581 28.83 -20.45 20.78
N GLY A 582 27.89 -20.92 21.62
CA GLY A 582 26.57 -21.35 21.21
C GLY A 582 25.63 -20.20 20.83
N ASP A 583 25.88 -19.02 21.40
CA ASP A 583 25.19 -17.76 21.18
C ASP A 583 25.90 -16.85 20.16
N ARG A 584 26.75 -17.41 19.28
CA ARG A 584 27.33 -16.65 18.16
C ARG A 584 26.22 -16.00 17.33
N ARG A 585 26.49 -14.84 16.74
CA ARG A 585 25.50 -14.23 15.85
C ARG A 585 25.50 -14.93 14.51
N ARG A 586 24.36 -15.52 14.20
CA ARG A 586 24.08 -16.18 12.94
C ARG A 586 23.47 -15.13 12.02
N ASN A 587 24.27 -14.69 11.06
CA ASN A 587 23.93 -13.63 10.12
C ASN A 587 22.72 -14.05 9.25
N ALA A 588 21.59 -13.37 9.41
CA ALA A 588 20.34 -13.69 8.71
C ALA A 588 20.26 -13.13 7.28
N GLN A 589 21.34 -12.49 6.80
CA GLN A 589 21.53 -12.17 5.38
C GLN A 589 22.33 -13.25 4.63
N ARG A 590 22.50 -14.43 5.24
CA ARG A 590 23.24 -15.55 4.65
C ARG A 590 22.50 -16.86 4.88
N ILE A 591 22.39 -17.65 3.82
CA ILE A 591 21.80 -18.99 3.92
C ILE A 591 22.67 -19.91 4.80
N ALA A 592 22.12 -21.05 5.20
CA ALA A 592 22.90 -22.06 5.89
C ALA A 592 23.95 -22.69 4.96
N ALA A 593 25.12 -23.06 5.49
CA ALA A 593 26.13 -23.83 4.76
C ALA A 593 27.03 -24.61 5.71
N ARG A 594 27.63 -25.69 5.21
CA ARG A 594 28.65 -26.45 5.95
C ARG A 594 30.00 -26.47 5.24
N ASP A 595 30.01 -26.66 3.92
CA ASP A 595 31.21 -26.82 3.11
C ASP A 595 32.28 -27.70 3.77
N THR A 596 33.46 -27.12 4.07
CA THR A 596 34.59 -27.81 4.71
C THR A 596 34.62 -27.67 6.24
N LEU A 597 33.57 -27.14 6.86
CA LEU A 597 33.52 -26.94 8.30
C LEU A 597 33.39 -28.28 9.04
N PRO A 598 34.10 -28.44 10.18
CA PRO A 598 33.89 -29.59 11.05
C PRO A 598 32.44 -29.65 11.58
N PRO A 599 31.97 -30.83 11.99
CA PRO A 599 32.72 -32.08 12.05
C PRO A 599 32.84 -32.74 10.67
N GLY A 600 34.07 -33.01 10.22
CA GLY A 600 34.31 -33.66 8.92
C GLY A 600 34.01 -35.16 8.90
N THR A 601 33.87 -35.77 10.08
CA THR A 601 33.39 -37.14 10.28
C THR A 601 32.40 -37.13 11.43
N SER A 602 31.13 -37.39 11.13
CA SER A 602 30.01 -37.28 12.07
C SER A 602 28.85 -38.18 11.62
N PRO A 603 27.99 -38.65 12.55
CA PRO A 603 26.82 -39.48 12.22
C PRO A 603 25.82 -38.80 11.28
N ASP A 604 25.82 -37.47 11.23
CA ASP A 604 24.99 -36.67 10.31
C ASP A 604 25.44 -36.74 8.84
N LEU A 605 26.56 -37.44 8.56
CA LEU A 605 27.13 -37.66 7.23
C LEU A 605 27.58 -36.39 6.48
N GLY A 606 27.69 -35.26 7.19
CA GLY A 606 28.07 -33.99 6.57
C GLY A 606 26.88 -33.18 6.04
N PHE A 607 25.64 -33.57 6.37
CA PHE A 607 24.44 -32.92 5.82
C PHE A 607 24.01 -31.67 6.58
N PHE A 608 24.22 -31.61 7.89
CA PHE A 608 23.79 -30.44 8.67
C PHE A 608 24.55 -29.19 8.24
N GLU A 609 23.80 -28.18 7.84
CA GLU A 609 24.28 -26.87 7.42
C GLU A 609 24.14 -25.85 8.56
N TYR A 610 25.17 -25.04 8.78
CA TYR A 610 25.18 -24.04 9.84
C TYR A 610 24.58 -22.72 9.33
N PRO A 611 23.56 -22.15 10.01
CA PRO A 611 22.99 -20.87 9.62
C PRO A 611 24.02 -19.74 9.61
N GLY A 612 23.85 -18.80 8.66
CA GLY A 612 24.70 -17.62 8.53
C GLY A 612 26.09 -17.89 7.93
N MET A 613 26.32 -19.06 7.33
CA MET A 613 27.63 -19.48 6.81
C MET A 613 27.72 -19.51 5.28
N GLY A 614 26.61 -19.36 4.57
CA GLY A 614 26.55 -19.48 3.12
C GLY A 614 26.62 -18.16 2.34
N VAL A 615 26.15 -18.22 1.11
CA VAL A 615 26.05 -17.06 0.22
C VAL A 615 25.08 -16.03 0.76
N SER A 616 25.29 -14.76 0.38
CA SER A 616 24.40 -13.68 0.81
C SER A 616 23.05 -13.72 0.10
N THR A 617 21.99 -13.47 0.87
CA THR A 617 20.61 -13.25 0.39
C THR A 617 20.35 -11.80 -0.03
N PHE A 618 21.31 -10.90 0.21
CA PHE A 618 21.33 -9.56 -0.36
C PHE A 618 22.17 -9.62 -1.64
N ARG A 619 21.50 -9.60 -2.79
CA ARG A 619 22.11 -9.81 -4.10
C ARG A 619 21.88 -8.61 -5.01
N ILE A 620 22.94 -8.24 -5.75
CA ILE A 620 22.83 -7.27 -6.84
C ILE A 620 22.63 -8.02 -8.15
N GLU A 621 21.54 -7.72 -8.85
CA GLU A 621 21.21 -8.28 -10.14
C GLU A 621 21.64 -7.36 -11.27
N THR A 622 22.03 -7.97 -12.39
CA THR A 622 22.22 -7.20 -13.62
C THR A 622 20.88 -6.96 -14.33
N GLY A 623 19.80 -7.66 -13.97
CA GLY A 623 18.41 -7.53 -14.45
C GLY A 623 17.58 -8.77 -14.09
N TYR A 624 16.26 -8.64 -14.00
CA TYR A 624 15.32 -9.74 -13.69
C TYR A 624 14.75 -10.40 -14.95
N ASP A 625 14.25 -11.63 -14.81
CA ASP A 625 13.31 -12.27 -15.75
C ASP A 625 11.88 -12.12 -15.20
N THR A 626 10.98 -11.43 -15.91
CA THR A 626 9.56 -11.38 -15.53
C THR A 626 8.65 -11.70 -16.72
N VAL A 627 7.57 -12.42 -16.44
CA VAL A 627 6.41 -12.56 -17.32
C VAL A 627 5.30 -11.67 -16.72
N ASP A 628 5.20 -10.46 -17.26
CA ASP A 628 4.46 -9.28 -16.80
C ASP A 628 2.96 -9.44 -16.40
N SER A 629 2.45 -8.53 -15.53
CA SER A 629 1.00 -8.24 -15.39
C SER A 629 0.54 -6.78 -15.62
N LEU A 630 1.43 -5.77 -15.77
CA LEU A 630 1.09 -4.34 -15.97
C LEU A 630 2.00 -3.55 -16.96
N GLY A 631 2.61 -4.17 -17.96
CA GLY A 631 3.84 -3.68 -18.59
C GLY A 631 3.73 -2.64 -19.71
N ALA A 632 4.84 -1.90 -19.83
CA ALA A 632 5.40 -1.43 -21.12
C ALA A 632 6.95 -1.42 -21.18
N ALA A 633 7.65 -1.73 -20.08
CA ALA A 633 9.10 -1.95 -20.08
C ALA A 633 9.37 -3.43 -19.75
N PRO A 634 9.78 -4.27 -20.71
CA PRO A 634 10.12 -5.65 -20.41
C PRO A 634 11.42 -5.69 -19.61
N PHE A 635 11.38 -6.38 -18.47
CA PHE A 635 12.57 -6.92 -17.84
C PHE A 635 13.25 -7.86 -18.85
N ALA A 636 14.52 -7.59 -19.17
CA ALA A 636 15.19 -8.24 -20.29
C ALA A 636 15.87 -9.55 -19.86
N ALA A 637 15.46 -10.64 -20.47
CA ALA A 637 15.97 -11.98 -20.19
C ALA A 637 17.49 -12.13 -20.32
N GLY A 638 18.06 -12.93 -19.41
CA GLY A 638 19.42 -13.47 -19.52
C GLY A 638 20.49 -12.76 -18.70
N ARG A 639 20.15 -12.26 -17.52
CA ARG A 639 21.09 -11.56 -16.64
C ARG A 639 21.32 -12.33 -15.35
N GLY A 640 22.59 -12.48 -14.99
CA GLY A 640 23.03 -13.20 -13.80
C GLY A 640 23.17 -12.27 -12.60
N PHE A 641 23.10 -12.86 -11.41
CA PHE A 641 23.51 -12.24 -10.17
C PHE A 641 25.00 -11.87 -10.20
N LEU A 642 25.35 -10.72 -9.63
CA LEU A 642 26.68 -10.56 -9.05
C LEU A 642 26.67 -11.33 -7.73
N VAL A 643 26.89 -12.64 -7.82
CA VAL A 643 27.01 -13.50 -6.63
C VAL A 643 28.38 -13.27 -6.03
N ASP A 644 28.45 -13.42 -4.71
CA ASP A 644 29.57 -14.07 -4.05
C ASP A 644 29.73 -15.50 -4.64
N LEU A 645 30.21 -15.61 -5.89
CA LEU A 645 30.19 -16.82 -6.75
C LEU A 645 31.15 -17.92 -6.29
N ALA A 646 31.92 -17.69 -5.23
CA ALA A 646 32.71 -18.76 -4.65
C ALA A 646 31.77 -19.59 -3.76
N VAL A 647 31.84 -20.92 -3.83
CA VAL A 647 31.51 -21.75 -2.67
C VAL A 647 32.48 -21.29 -1.58
N VAL A 648 32.04 -20.31 -0.77
CA VAL A 648 32.91 -19.50 0.06
C VAL A 648 33.41 -20.38 1.19
N PRO A 649 34.73 -20.64 1.31
CA PRO A 649 35.25 -21.16 2.55
C PRO A 649 34.96 -20.08 3.61
N PRO A 650 34.16 -20.37 4.65
CA PRO A 650 33.66 -19.38 5.63
C PRO A 650 34.75 -18.71 6.49
N VAL A 651 36.01 -18.92 6.14
CA VAL A 651 37.21 -18.47 6.84
C VAL A 651 38.06 -17.46 6.09
N THR A 652 37.90 -17.29 4.77
CA THR A 652 38.93 -16.55 3.99
C THR A 652 38.43 -15.63 2.87
N ASN A 653 37.15 -15.62 2.49
CA ASN A 653 36.72 -14.75 1.39
C ASN A 653 35.20 -14.51 1.37
N ALA A 654 34.67 -13.68 2.27
CA ALA A 654 33.32 -13.17 2.16
C ALA A 654 33.41 -11.67 1.87
N ASP A 655 32.86 -11.23 0.73
CA ASP A 655 32.66 -9.80 0.46
C ASP A 655 31.58 -9.26 1.42
N GLY A 656 31.77 -8.04 1.94
CA GLY A 656 30.84 -7.38 2.88
C GLY A 656 31.52 -6.67 4.04
N ILE A 657 30.70 -6.04 4.90
CA ILE A 657 31.18 -5.30 6.08
C ILE A 657 31.26 -6.24 7.29
N PRO A 658 32.45 -6.44 7.89
CA PRO A 658 32.57 -7.24 9.11
C PRO A 658 32.03 -6.46 10.32
N PHE A 659 31.42 -7.18 11.26
CA PHE A 659 30.98 -6.58 12.52
C PHE A 659 32.14 -6.12 13.40
N THR A 660 33.13 -6.99 13.59
CA THR A 660 34.29 -6.76 14.45
C THR A 660 35.56 -6.82 13.64
N LEU A 661 36.50 -5.94 13.99
CA LEU A 661 37.86 -5.97 13.47
C LEU A 661 38.82 -6.22 14.65
N PRO A 662 39.57 -7.34 14.66
CA PRO A 662 39.65 -8.39 13.62
C PRO A 662 38.40 -9.28 13.58
N VAL A 663 38.08 -9.82 12.39
CA VAL A 663 36.94 -10.74 12.19
C VAL A 663 37.11 -11.98 13.05
N GLU A 664 36.16 -12.21 13.97
CA GLU A 664 36.11 -13.44 14.76
C GLU A 664 35.57 -14.60 13.90
N PHE A 665 36.10 -15.80 14.11
CA PHE A 665 35.65 -16.99 13.37
C PHE A 665 34.22 -17.33 13.79
N GLY A 666 33.30 -17.45 12.82
CA GLY A 666 31.91 -17.88 13.06
C GLY A 666 30.85 -16.80 12.83
N GLU A 667 31.25 -15.57 12.50
CA GLU A 667 30.36 -14.46 12.15
C GLU A 667 30.77 -13.88 10.79
N LEU A 668 30.01 -14.23 9.74
CA LEU A 668 30.32 -13.75 8.40
C LEU A 668 29.88 -12.28 8.19
N PRO A 669 30.60 -11.52 7.33
CA PRO A 669 30.26 -10.13 6.99
C PRO A 669 28.84 -9.94 6.48
N PHE A 670 28.27 -8.77 6.76
CA PHE A 670 26.94 -8.34 6.36
C PHE A 670 26.98 -7.59 5.01
N GLY A 671 25.91 -7.78 4.22
CA GLY A 671 25.69 -7.34 2.84
C GLY A 671 26.93 -7.03 1.98
N TRP A 672 27.04 -5.80 1.45
CA TRP A 672 28.00 -5.45 0.40
C TRP A 672 29.08 -4.47 0.87
N ASN A 673 30.23 -4.46 0.21
CA ASN A 673 31.25 -3.41 0.40
C ASN A 673 30.73 -2.04 -0.09
N GLU A 674 31.08 -0.96 0.62
CA GLU A 674 30.73 0.43 0.24
C GLU A 674 31.16 0.79 -1.20
N THR A 675 30.33 1.54 -1.92
CA THR A 675 30.68 2.15 -3.21
C THR A 675 30.90 3.66 -3.04
N THR A 676 31.85 4.23 -3.80
CA THR A 676 32.21 5.66 -3.69
C THR A 676 31.17 6.59 -4.35
N SER A 677 30.98 7.80 -3.81
CA SER A 677 30.03 8.85 -4.28
C SER A 677 30.12 9.19 -5.79
N GLY A 678 28.99 9.31 -6.50
CA GLY A 678 28.91 9.74 -7.91
C GLY A 678 27.63 9.32 -8.63
N THR A 679 27.70 9.10 -9.95
CA THR A 679 26.70 8.25 -10.63
C THR A 679 26.81 6.87 -9.99
N PHE A 680 25.83 6.51 -9.17
CA PHE A 680 25.80 5.24 -8.50
C PHE A 680 25.27 4.20 -9.47
N ASP A 681 26.17 3.32 -9.85
CA ASP A 681 25.84 2.06 -10.48
C ASP A 681 26.64 1.01 -9.71
N PHE A 682 26.01 -0.08 -9.29
CA PHE A 682 26.77 -1.24 -8.82
C PHE A 682 27.48 -1.97 -9.99
N SER A 683 27.53 -1.36 -11.19
CA SER A 683 28.39 -1.80 -12.27
C SER A 683 29.88 -1.58 -11.94
N PHE A 684 30.52 -2.66 -11.53
CA PHE A 684 31.97 -2.72 -11.43
C PHE A 684 32.63 -2.54 -12.82
N PRO A 685 33.86 -2.00 -12.88
CA PRO A 685 34.61 -1.91 -14.13
C PRO A 685 34.67 -3.30 -14.77
N THR A 686 34.26 -3.38 -16.03
CA THR A 686 34.41 -4.59 -16.83
C THR A 686 35.82 -5.14 -16.65
N LEU A 687 35.94 -6.34 -16.07
CA LEU A 687 37.17 -7.11 -16.17
C LEU A 687 37.32 -7.39 -17.66
N THR A 688 38.15 -6.60 -18.34
CA THR A 688 38.66 -6.98 -19.65
C THR A 688 39.34 -8.34 -19.51
N PRO A 689 39.06 -9.29 -20.42
CA PRO A 689 39.39 -10.70 -20.28
C PRO A 689 40.88 -10.99 -20.06
#